data_AF-A0AAI8C6N5-F1
#
_entry.id   AF-A0AAI8C6N5-F1
#
_cell.length_a   1.000
_cell.length_b   1.000
_cell.length_c   1.000
_cell.angle_alpha   90.00
_cell.angle_beta   90.00
_cell.angle_gamma   90.00
#
_symmetry.space_group_name_H-M   'P 1'
#
loop_
_entity.id
_entity.type
_entity.pdbx_description
1 polymer ?
#
loop_
_entity_poly.entity_id
_entity_poly.type
_entity_poly.pdbx_seq_one_letter_code
_entity_poly.pdbx_strand_id
1 'polypeptide(L)'
;MKKKIFIALTAFVFTSSVLAQSGSFIQYRVNKGDTVSKISRDYDIPVSEILKYNPDAKNGINENSFLLIPTKDFVEKEKNKGANPLLKNDEKTKNTSTSKGTHTVQPKETMYSISKKYNVSINDLHTWNPSLKETGLLADSEIIVAPNTKKSSSMDVTQYEQDKPKKIPATLPSSTADTIKDINNIYYRNIDVEPKATLYSLAVTYNTSVQRLLELNPELKDGLKSGQTIKVPAYGFQAKAKVVEVTPETPKENKFIRLIVEPQQTLYSISRKYDVPIKEIIKLNPDLQQGLKSGMELILPYKEGLDIAVEENMPKEENEGYLTVDTTGGYVDLSNSISRLDHKELALLLPFNIDKLGDNIDAKLSSDGFLNMTLDFYSGAKMAVEYAESLNLPLTVNVYDSSESKNSSGVKSLFNSKDFSNTDVIIGPFYQSNVDAAVKALPNDKVILVSPLSNEKATASNRLVQTMPYSNVLKNQLLEYFKKTGAKITVIVDDKKQSTKQFMNQYFPEIKMISTSQIGEIDKTLVKDKKNVFVLDSNSIASALLFTDKLKNKTKDYDIQIASFDKSDVFDYSEIRIETLVDLKYTFPSVTRDSRESRSESLFGQEYKNRYNVYPNRFATRGFDVTLDVIFRMFQKEGFIPTIGKKSQEIENRFSYSRNPEGTLRNSGVYLLQYDTDLNVKVLN
;
A
#
# COMPACT_ATOMS: atom_id res chain seq x y z
N MET A 1 6.90 -78.36 -44.13
CA MET A 1 6.60 -78.54 -42.69
C MET A 1 7.44 -77.57 -41.85
N LYS A 2 6.77 -76.83 -40.97
CA LYS A 2 7.22 -76.20 -39.71
C LYS A 2 8.49 -75.33 -39.71
N LYS A 3 8.29 -73.99 -39.73
CA LYS A 3 9.28 -72.98 -39.32
C LYS A 3 9.41 -72.98 -37.80
N LYS A 4 10.65 -73.08 -37.29
CA LYS A 4 11.02 -72.89 -35.88
C LYS A 4 11.64 -71.49 -35.75
N ILE A 5 11.06 -70.66 -34.90
CA ILE A 5 11.66 -69.40 -34.43
C ILE A 5 12.13 -69.67 -33.01
N PHE A 6 13.44 -69.53 -32.80
CA PHE A 6 14.10 -69.71 -31.51
C PHE A 6 14.30 -68.33 -30.87
N ILE A 7 13.81 -68.21 -29.63
CA ILE A 7 14.02 -67.07 -28.74
C ILE A 7 15.41 -67.22 -28.14
N ALA A 8 16.24 -66.18 -28.20
CA ALA A 8 17.45 -66.07 -27.38
C ALA A 8 17.62 -64.62 -26.91
N LEU A 9 17.56 -64.48 -25.59
CA LEU A 9 17.79 -63.30 -24.79
C LEU A 9 19.31 -63.02 -24.78
N THR A 10 19.75 -61.87 -25.28
CA THR A 10 21.14 -61.38 -25.06
C THR A 10 21.12 -59.90 -24.74
N ALA A 11 21.66 -59.58 -23.57
CA ALA A 11 21.86 -58.24 -23.04
C ALA A 11 22.74 -57.41 -23.98
N PHE A 12 22.24 -56.26 -24.42
CA PHE A 12 23.02 -55.25 -25.13
C PHE A 12 23.27 -54.10 -24.17
N VAL A 13 24.50 -53.98 -23.69
CA VAL A 13 24.99 -52.81 -22.96
C VAL A 13 25.15 -51.69 -24.00
N PHE A 14 24.14 -50.83 -24.12
CA PHE A 14 24.29 -49.54 -24.81
C PHE A 14 24.87 -48.54 -23.81
N THR A 15 26.18 -48.33 -23.86
CA THR A 15 26.79 -47.08 -23.37
C THR A 15 26.45 -45.98 -24.36
N SER A 16 25.27 -45.37 -24.22
CA SER A 16 25.03 -44.04 -24.77
C SER A 16 25.54 -43.03 -23.76
N SER A 17 26.75 -42.51 -24.00
CA SER A 17 27.13 -41.19 -23.53
C SER A 17 26.17 -40.19 -24.17
N VAL A 18 25.03 -39.96 -23.51
CA VAL A 18 24.18 -38.80 -23.79
C VAL A 18 25.02 -37.59 -23.43
N LEU A 19 25.57 -36.90 -24.44
CA LEU A 19 25.96 -35.51 -24.28
C LEU A 19 24.68 -34.77 -23.87
N ALA A 20 24.55 -34.52 -22.57
CA ALA A 20 23.50 -33.66 -22.05
C ALA A 20 23.72 -32.28 -22.67
N GLN A 21 22.85 -31.91 -23.61
CA GLN A 21 22.80 -30.56 -24.13
C GLN A 21 22.42 -29.66 -22.94
N SER A 22 23.37 -28.89 -22.43
CA SER A 22 23.13 -27.97 -21.31
C SER A 22 22.08 -26.95 -21.73
N GLY A 23 20.94 -26.95 -21.04
CA GLY A 23 19.84 -26.03 -21.33
C GLY A 23 20.29 -24.56 -21.25
N SER A 24 19.72 -23.70 -22.10
CA SER A 24 20.07 -22.27 -22.13
C SER A 24 19.59 -21.50 -20.90
N PHE A 25 18.55 -22.00 -20.23
CA PHE A 25 17.93 -21.36 -19.07
C PHE A 25 17.51 -22.40 -18.02
N ILE A 26 17.54 -21.99 -16.76
CA ILE A 26 16.99 -22.68 -15.60
C ILE A 26 15.73 -21.93 -15.20
N GLN A 27 14.59 -22.62 -15.15
CA GLN A 27 13.36 -22.06 -14.60
C GLN A 27 13.37 -22.23 -13.08
N TYR A 28 13.57 -21.13 -12.37
CA TYR A 28 13.68 -21.09 -10.92
C TYR A 28 12.37 -20.65 -10.28
N ARG A 29 11.78 -21.50 -9.44
CA ARG A 29 10.65 -21.12 -8.60
C ARG A 29 11.18 -20.31 -7.43
N VAL A 30 10.78 -19.05 -7.34
CA VAL A 30 11.16 -18.12 -6.28
C VAL A 30 10.66 -18.68 -4.95
N ASN A 31 11.57 -18.99 -4.04
CA ASN A 31 11.24 -19.43 -2.69
C ASN A 31 11.04 -18.23 -1.76
N LYS A 32 10.41 -18.47 -0.62
CA LYS A 32 10.24 -17.46 0.43
C LYS A 32 11.59 -16.88 0.85
N GLY A 33 11.73 -15.56 0.79
CA GLY A 33 12.97 -14.84 1.15
C GLY A 33 14.03 -14.78 0.05
N ASP A 34 13.69 -15.18 -1.18
CA ASP A 34 14.58 -14.97 -2.31
C ASP A 34 14.54 -13.53 -2.83
N THR A 35 15.70 -13.05 -3.26
CA THR A 35 15.86 -11.78 -3.98
C THR A 35 16.61 -12.05 -5.28
N VAL A 36 16.44 -11.19 -6.29
CA VAL A 36 17.19 -11.32 -7.56
C VAL A 36 18.70 -11.32 -7.28
N SER A 37 19.16 -10.57 -6.28
CA SER A 37 20.55 -10.54 -5.83
C SER A 37 21.01 -11.83 -5.17
N LYS A 38 20.16 -12.50 -4.38
CA LYS A 38 20.46 -13.82 -3.80
C LYS A 38 20.55 -14.88 -4.89
N ILE A 39 19.57 -14.91 -5.78
CA ILE A 39 19.52 -15.83 -6.93
C ILE A 39 20.71 -15.60 -7.87
N SER A 40 21.10 -14.34 -8.11
CA SER A 40 22.31 -13.98 -8.87
C SER A 40 23.58 -14.58 -8.28
N ARG A 41 23.72 -14.59 -6.95
CA ARG A 41 24.85 -15.20 -6.25
C ARG A 41 24.78 -16.73 -6.28
N ASP A 42 23.60 -17.30 -6.06
CA ASP A 42 23.41 -18.76 -5.97
C ASP A 42 23.66 -19.45 -7.32
N TYR A 43 23.36 -18.76 -8.42
CA TYR A 43 23.55 -19.28 -9.79
C TYR A 43 24.81 -18.73 -10.48
N ASP A 44 25.50 -17.78 -9.85
CA ASP A 44 26.69 -17.07 -10.36
C ASP A 44 26.48 -16.50 -11.78
N ILE A 45 25.41 -15.70 -11.88
CA ILE A 45 24.99 -14.98 -13.09
C ILE A 45 24.72 -13.53 -12.69
N PRO A 46 25.23 -12.51 -13.42
CA PRO A 46 24.99 -11.11 -13.07
C PRO A 46 23.49 -10.77 -12.98
N VAL A 47 23.10 -9.96 -11.98
CA VAL A 47 21.73 -9.45 -11.82
C VAL A 47 21.20 -8.84 -13.12
N SER A 48 22.03 -8.12 -13.87
CA SER A 48 21.66 -7.52 -15.15
C SER A 48 21.30 -8.56 -16.22
N GLU A 49 21.98 -9.70 -16.25
CA GLU A 49 21.66 -10.81 -17.16
C GLU A 49 20.37 -11.52 -16.73
N ILE A 50 20.13 -11.68 -15.43
CA ILE A 50 18.85 -12.21 -14.93
C ILE A 50 17.71 -11.24 -15.28
N LEU A 51 17.86 -9.94 -15.04
CA LEU A 51 16.82 -8.94 -15.34
C LEU A 51 16.60 -8.70 -16.83
N LYS A 52 17.58 -9.01 -17.68
CA LYS A 52 17.44 -8.96 -19.15
C LYS A 52 16.38 -9.94 -19.65
N TYR A 53 16.32 -11.14 -19.04
CA TYR A 53 15.35 -12.18 -19.39
C TYR A 53 14.16 -12.24 -18.41
N ASN A 54 14.16 -11.40 -17.37
CA ASN A 54 13.06 -11.22 -16.41
C ASN A 54 12.82 -9.71 -16.18
N PRO A 55 12.37 -8.96 -17.19
CA PRO A 55 12.22 -7.50 -17.10
C PRO A 55 11.27 -7.05 -15.99
N ASP A 56 10.27 -7.87 -15.66
CA ASP A 56 9.28 -7.59 -14.62
C ASP A 56 9.86 -7.70 -13.19
N ALA A 57 10.96 -8.46 -13.04
CA ALA A 57 11.68 -8.62 -11.78
C ALA A 57 12.44 -7.35 -11.35
N LYS A 58 12.47 -6.30 -12.18
CA LYS A 58 13.01 -4.96 -11.85
C LYS A 58 12.27 -4.29 -10.69
N ASN A 59 11.00 -4.65 -10.50
CA ASN A 59 10.14 -4.13 -9.43
C ASN A 59 10.07 -5.09 -8.22
N GLY A 60 10.96 -6.10 -8.16
CA GLY A 60 10.95 -7.17 -7.16
C GLY A 60 10.42 -8.50 -7.70
N ILE A 61 10.54 -9.56 -6.89
CA ILE A 61 10.12 -10.92 -7.25
C ILE A 61 9.15 -11.48 -6.20
N ASN A 62 8.19 -12.27 -6.65
CA ASN A 62 7.11 -12.80 -5.82
C ASN A 62 7.37 -14.27 -5.49
N GLU A 63 7.10 -14.68 -4.25
CA GLU A 63 7.18 -16.09 -3.85
C GLU A 63 6.30 -16.96 -4.77
N ASN A 64 6.81 -18.13 -5.14
CA ASN A 64 6.23 -19.09 -6.09
C ASN A 64 6.12 -18.63 -7.54
N SER A 65 6.55 -17.39 -7.87
CA SER A 65 6.74 -16.98 -9.26
C SER A 65 7.95 -17.69 -9.86
N PHE A 66 8.06 -17.69 -11.18
CA PHE A 66 9.20 -18.30 -11.87
C PHE A 66 10.11 -17.23 -12.47
N LEU A 67 11.43 -17.44 -12.36
CA LEU A 67 12.45 -16.67 -13.05
C LEU A 67 13.19 -17.55 -14.06
N LEU A 68 13.53 -16.97 -15.20
CA LEU A 68 14.42 -17.55 -16.18
C LEU A 68 15.86 -17.14 -15.88
N ILE A 69 16.63 -18.03 -15.30
CA ILE A 69 18.05 -17.79 -15.02
C ILE A 69 18.85 -18.34 -16.21
N PRO A 70 19.53 -17.49 -17.01
CA PRO A 70 20.36 -17.99 -18.10
C PRO A 70 21.52 -18.83 -17.55
N THR A 71 21.89 -19.91 -18.23
CA THR A 71 23.07 -20.69 -17.83
C THR A 71 24.36 -19.96 -18.20
N LYS A 72 25.45 -20.22 -17.46
CA LYS A 72 26.75 -19.60 -17.73
C LYS A 72 27.21 -19.81 -19.17
N ASP A 73 27.09 -21.04 -19.67
CA ASP A 73 27.40 -21.40 -21.06
C ASP A 73 26.60 -20.57 -22.07
N PHE A 74 25.34 -20.24 -21.76
CA PHE A 74 24.50 -19.40 -22.62
C PHE A 74 24.93 -17.94 -22.59
N VAL A 75 25.23 -17.39 -21.41
CA VAL A 75 25.71 -16.00 -21.25
C VAL A 75 27.06 -15.80 -21.95
N GLU A 76 27.96 -16.78 -21.86
CA GLU A 76 29.27 -16.74 -22.53
C GLU A 76 29.14 -16.85 -24.06
N LYS A 77 28.21 -17.69 -24.56
CA LYS A 77 27.91 -17.78 -25.99
C LYS A 77 27.26 -16.50 -26.55
N GLU A 78 26.42 -15.83 -25.79
CA GLU A 78 25.78 -14.56 -26.19
C GLU A 78 26.78 -13.39 -26.23
N LYS A 79 27.76 -13.34 -25.30
CA LYS A 79 28.86 -12.37 -25.35
C LYS A 79 29.74 -12.53 -26.59
N ASN A 80 29.87 -13.75 -27.11
CA ASN A 80 30.65 -14.06 -28.31
C ASN A 80 29.88 -13.86 -29.63
N LYS A 81 28.58 -13.52 -29.60
CA LYS A 81 27.73 -13.30 -30.78
C LYS A 81 27.58 -11.83 -31.20
N GLY A 82 28.41 -10.94 -30.68
CA GLY A 82 28.50 -9.54 -31.14
C GLY A 82 29.05 -9.38 -32.56
N ALA A 83 28.34 -9.90 -33.56
CA ALA A 83 28.43 -9.57 -34.98
C ALA A 83 27.07 -9.91 -35.64
N ASN A 84 26.29 -8.87 -35.96
CA ASN A 84 24.91 -8.92 -36.46
C ASN A 84 24.81 -9.65 -37.82
N PRO A 85 23.66 -10.26 -38.21
CA PRO A 85 22.71 -9.50 -39.03
C PRO A 85 21.24 -9.99 -38.93
N LEU A 86 20.29 -9.12 -38.63
CA LEU A 86 18.95 -9.07 -39.26
C LEU A 86 18.14 -7.94 -38.60
N LEU A 87 18.32 -6.72 -39.11
CA LEU A 87 17.30 -5.67 -39.27
C LEU A 87 17.96 -4.59 -40.15
N LYS A 88 17.81 -4.76 -41.47
CA LYS A 88 18.16 -3.76 -42.49
C LYS A 88 16.89 -3.02 -42.88
N ASN A 89 17.05 -1.71 -43.05
CA ASN A 89 16.24 -0.72 -43.78
C ASN A 89 14.94 -0.29 -43.05
N ASP A 90 14.64 0.99 -42.86
CA ASP A 90 14.95 2.14 -43.72
C ASP A 90 15.68 3.31 -43.03
N GLU A 91 16.72 3.79 -43.72
CA GLU A 91 17.30 5.11 -43.51
C GLU A 91 16.55 6.17 -44.33
N LYS A 92 16.40 7.37 -43.75
CA LYS A 92 16.71 8.61 -44.46
C LYS A 92 17.25 9.68 -43.51
N THR A 93 18.58 9.64 -43.37
CA THR A 93 19.54 10.76 -43.39
C THR A 93 19.28 12.03 -42.55
N LYS A 94 20.22 12.30 -41.63
CA LYS A 94 21.33 13.22 -41.95
C LYS A 94 22.57 12.97 -41.07
N ASN A 95 23.68 12.73 -41.75
CA ASN A 95 25.04 12.66 -41.22
C ASN A 95 25.48 13.98 -40.57
N THR A 96 26.29 13.86 -39.52
CA THR A 96 27.55 14.62 -39.43
C THR A 96 28.55 13.81 -38.61
N SER A 97 29.61 13.37 -39.29
CA SER A 97 30.85 12.87 -38.69
C SER A 97 31.69 14.07 -38.23
N THR A 98 32.27 14.02 -37.04
CA THR A 98 33.73 14.15 -36.86
C THR A 98 34.19 13.92 -35.42
N SER A 99 35.42 13.42 -35.36
CA SER A 99 36.25 13.01 -34.24
C SER A 99 36.62 14.10 -33.21
N LYS A 100 36.48 13.77 -31.92
CA LYS A 100 37.48 13.85 -30.82
C LYS A 100 36.68 13.51 -29.55
N GLY A 101 37.07 12.46 -28.85
CA GLY A 101 36.25 11.85 -27.80
C GLY A 101 36.26 12.62 -26.49
N THR A 102 36.07 13.93 -26.49
CA THR A 102 35.92 14.75 -25.28
C THR A 102 34.65 15.60 -25.33
N HIS A 103 34.07 15.86 -24.16
CA HIS A 103 32.84 16.61 -23.99
C HIS A 103 33.00 17.60 -22.84
N THR A 104 32.79 18.89 -23.13
CA THR A 104 32.74 19.94 -22.11
C THR A 104 31.35 19.95 -21.47
N VAL A 105 31.32 19.60 -20.18
CA VAL A 105 30.09 19.45 -19.38
C VAL A 105 29.37 20.79 -19.29
N GLN A 106 28.14 20.87 -19.79
CA GLN A 106 27.31 22.07 -19.64
C GLN A 106 26.66 22.14 -18.25
N PRO A 107 26.32 23.34 -17.75
CA PRO A 107 25.56 23.49 -16.52
C PRO A 107 24.29 22.63 -16.53
N LYS A 108 24.12 21.80 -15.50
CA LYS A 108 23.00 20.83 -15.30
C LYS A 108 23.06 19.54 -16.13
N GLU A 109 24.11 19.29 -16.92
CA GLU A 109 24.34 17.93 -17.46
C GLU A 109 24.76 16.96 -16.35
N THR A 110 24.39 15.69 -16.51
CA THR A 110 24.70 14.59 -15.60
C THR A 110 25.40 13.47 -16.35
N MET A 111 26.08 12.56 -15.65
CA MET A 111 26.68 11.38 -16.30
C MET A 111 25.65 10.57 -17.08
N TYR A 112 24.42 10.51 -16.60
CA TYR A 112 23.31 9.90 -17.31
C TYR A 112 22.99 10.62 -18.62
N SER A 113 22.82 11.95 -18.61
CA SER A 113 22.52 12.70 -19.84
C SER A 113 23.65 12.65 -20.86
N ILE A 114 24.92 12.63 -20.41
CA ILE A 114 26.09 12.51 -21.28
C ILE A 114 26.22 11.09 -21.83
N SER A 115 26.02 10.05 -21.01
CA SER A 115 26.04 8.64 -21.45
C SER A 115 24.99 8.36 -22.53
N LYS A 116 23.79 8.93 -22.37
CA LYS A 116 22.71 8.83 -23.35
C LYS A 116 23.01 9.61 -24.63
N LYS A 117 23.67 10.78 -24.53
CA LYS A 117 24.06 11.63 -25.66
C LYS A 117 25.10 10.97 -26.56
N TYR A 118 26.06 10.25 -25.97
CA TYR A 118 27.13 9.57 -26.70
C TYR A 118 26.89 8.06 -26.90
N ASN A 119 25.76 7.54 -26.41
CA ASN A 119 25.38 6.12 -26.48
C ASN A 119 26.48 5.18 -25.94
N VAL A 120 27.03 5.53 -24.77
CA VAL A 120 28.06 4.78 -24.04
C VAL A 120 27.54 4.45 -22.65
N SER A 121 28.03 3.38 -22.02
CA SER A 121 27.57 3.09 -20.65
C SER A 121 28.17 4.10 -19.66
N ILE A 122 27.47 4.37 -18.56
CA ILE A 122 28.00 5.19 -17.46
C ILE A 122 29.30 4.58 -16.92
N ASN A 123 29.41 3.25 -16.93
CA ASN A 123 30.63 2.55 -16.53
C ASN A 123 31.80 2.82 -17.49
N ASP A 124 31.54 2.93 -18.80
CA ASP A 124 32.58 3.31 -19.77
C ASP A 124 33.05 4.75 -19.54
N LEU A 125 32.12 5.69 -19.27
CA LEU A 125 32.48 7.06 -18.90
C LEU A 125 33.33 7.13 -17.63
N HIS A 126 33.02 6.31 -16.61
CA HIS A 126 33.85 6.23 -15.40
C HIS A 126 35.21 5.57 -15.66
N THR A 127 35.26 4.60 -16.57
CA THR A 127 36.50 3.91 -16.94
C THR A 127 37.43 4.84 -17.69
N TRP A 128 36.88 5.69 -18.58
CA TRP A 128 37.66 6.68 -19.32
C TRP A 128 38.01 7.93 -18.50
N ASN A 129 37.25 8.21 -17.43
CA ASN A 129 37.44 9.38 -16.56
C ASN A 129 37.52 8.98 -15.08
N PRO A 130 38.58 8.26 -14.66
CA PRO A 130 38.70 7.75 -13.30
C PRO A 130 38.73 8.86 -12.24
N SER A 131 39.19 10.08 -12.57
CA SER A 131 39.22 11.24 -11.66
C SER A 131 37.84 11.72 -11.20
N LEU A 132 36.77 11.42 -11.95
CA LEU A 132 35.40 11.82 -11.59
C LEU A 132 34.87 11.10 -10.34
N LYS A 133 35.55 10.05 -9.87
CA LYS A 133 35.25 9.41 -8.59
C LYS A 133 35.58 10.29 -7.39
N GLU A 134 36.53 11.21 -7.54
CA GLU A 134 36.99 12.11 -6.48
C GLU A 134 36.43 13.52 -6.65
N THR A 135 36.40 14.03 -7.88
CA THR A 135 35.98 15.42 -8.17
C THR A 135 34.49 15.56 -8.47
N GLY A 136 33.80 14.47 -8.79
CA GLY A 136 32.47 14.52 -9.39
C GLY A 136 32.48 15.17 -10.78
N LEU A 137 31.30 15.24 -11.41
CA LEU A 137 31.10 15.89 -12.70
C LEU A 137 30.91 17.40 -12.50
N LEU A 138 31.92 18.21 -12.85
CA LEU A 138 31.89 19.66 -12.68
C LEU A 138 31.44 20.35 -13.97
N ALA A 139 30.62 21.40 -13.88
CA ALA A 139 30.27 22.23 -15.03
C ALA A 139 31.53 22.87 -15.62
N ASP A 140 31.55 23.00 -16.95
CA ASP A 140 32.64 23.52 -17.77
C ASP A 140 33.94 22.69 -17.76
N SER A 141 33.94 21.52 -17.09
CA SER A 141 35.04 20.54 -17.17
C SER A 141 34.97 19.71 -18.44
N GLU A 142 36.12 19.26 -18.95
CA GLU A 142 36.19 18.41 -20.14
C GLU A 142 36.38 16.94 -19.73
N ILE A 143 35.50 16.05 -20.22
CA ILE A 143 35.54 14.61 -19.93
C ILE A 143 35.62 13.77 -21.21
N ILE A 144 36.25 12.60 -21.13
CA ILE A 144 36.42 11.65 -22.23
C ILE A 144 35.13 10.87 -22.47
N VAL A 145 34.62 10.88 -23.70
CA VAL A 145 33.35 10.24 -24.10
C VAL A 145 33.52 9.19 -25.20
N ALA A 146 34.77 8.82 -25.54
CA ALA A 146 35.09 7.71 -26.43
C ALA A 146 36.44 7.05 -26.05
N PRO A 147 36.65 5.75 -26.31
CA PRO A 147 37.84 5.04 -25.89
C PRO A 147 39.10 5.53 -26.63
N ASN A 148 40.15 5.83 -25.88
CA ASN A 148 41.44 6.27 -26.42
C ASN A 148 42.29 5.04 -26.81
N THR A 149 42.55 4.84 -28.10
CA THR A 149 43.31 3.68 -28.59
C THR A 149 44.83 3.92 -28.48
N LYS A 150 45.41 3.72 -27.29
CA LYS A 150 46.85 3.37 -27.13
C LYS A 150 47.09 2.37 -25.99
N LYS A 151 48.09 1.51 -26.24
CA LYS A 151 48.37 0.17 -25.68
C LYS A 151 49.45 0.19 -24.56
N SER A 152 49.43 -0.84 -23.68
CA SER A 152 50.47 -1.33 -22.72
C SER A 152 50.63 -0.56 -21.38
N SER A 153 50.93 -1.16 -20.21
CA SER A 153 51.57 -2.46 -19.85
C SER A 153 51.53 -2.81 -18.33
N SER A 154 51.29 -4.10 -18.02
CA SER A 154 51.86 -5.05 -17.00
C SER A 154 51.99 -4.80 -15.45
N MET A 155 51.42 -5.76 -14.68
CA MET A 155 51.95 -6.60 -13.52
C MET A 155 52.53 -5.93 -12.25
N ASP A 156 52.49 -6.42 -10.99
CA ASP A 156 51.99 -7.56 -10.16
C ASP A 156 52.22 -7.10 -8.67
N VAL A 157 51.61 -7.55 -7.56
CA VAL A 157 51.92 -8.74 -6.73
C VAL A 157 50.91 -8.86 -5.56
N THR A 158 50.38 -10.08 -5.41
CA THR A 158 49.91 -10.90 -4.26
C THR A 158 50.18 -10.41 -2.80
N GLN A 159 49.52 -10.77 -1.68
CA GLN A 159 48.67 -11.89 -1.19
C GLN A 159 47.83 -11.38 0.01
N TYR A 160 46.66 -12.00 0.30
CA TYR A 160 46.30 -12.46 1.65
C TYR A 160 45.42 -13.71 1.55
N GLU A 161 45.64 -14.62 2.48
CA GLU A 161 45.40 -16.06 2.44
C GLU A 161 43.95 -16.54 2.50
N GLN A 162 43.84 -17.79 2.05
CA GLN A 162 42.68 -18.66 1.98
C GLN A 162 42.20 -19.10 3.37
N ASP A 163 40.88 -19.17 3.53
CA ASP A 163 40.25 -20.24 4.29
C ASP A 163 39.22 -20.96 3.41
N LYS A 164 39.26 -22.30 3.44
CA LYS A 164 38.68 -23.21 2.45
C LYS A 164 37.13 -23.24 2.45
N PRO A 165 36.53 -23.54 1.28
CA PRO A 165 35.09 -23.72 1.13
C PRO A 165 34.60 -24.98 1.85
N LYS A 166 33.57 -24.84 2.68
CA LYS A 166 32.83 -25.98 3.23
C LYS A 166 31.97 -26.60 2.13
N LYS A 167 32.15 -27.90 1.92
CA LYS A 167 31.50 -28.76 0.91
C LYS A 167 30.01 -28.46 0.70
N ILE A 168 29.67 -28.32 -0.57
CA ILE A 168 28.31 -28.36 -1.11
C ILE A 168 27.71 -29.76 -0.85
N PRO A 169 26.52 -29.88 -0.25
CA PRO A 169 25.78 -31.14 -0.26
C PRO A 169 25.39 -31.50 -1.68
N ALA A 170 25.96 -32.59 -2.18
CA ALA A 170 25.55 -33.27 -3.40
C ALA A 170 24.24 -34.03 -3.16
N THR A 171 23.13 -33.32 -2.98
CA THR A 171 21.74 -33.77 -3.19
C THR A 171 20.81 -32.64 -2.80
N LEU A 172 20.28 -31.94 -3.80
CA LEU A 172 19.15 -31.04 -3.61
C LEU A 172 17.90 -31.90 -3.34
N PRO A 173 17.10 -31.62 -2.30
CA PRO A 173 15.76 -32.19 -2.19
C PRO A 173 14.94 -31.71 -3.39
N SER A 174 14.77 -32.64 -4.31
CA SER A 174 13.86 -32.57 -5.45
C SER A 174 12.42 -32.43 -4.94
N SER A 175 11.78 -31.28 -5.18
CA SER A 175 10.35 -31.32 -5.47
C SER A 175 10.22 -31.58 -6.96
N THR A 176 9.95 -32.84 -7.30
CA THR A 176 9.67 -33.30 -8.66
C THR A 176 8.42 -32.63 -9.21
N ALA A 177 8.61 -31.52 -9.92
CA ALA A 177 7.80 -31.13 -11.07
C ALA A 177 8.71 -30.32 -12.02
N ASP A 178 8.93 -30.89 -13.20
CA ASP A 178 9.50 -30.29 -14.40
C ASP A 178 11.00 -29.98 -14.46
N THR A 179 11.82 -31.04 -14.46
CA THR A 179 13.06 -31.01 -15.27
C THR A 179 12.68 -31.41 -16.71
N ILE A 180 12.48 -30.44 -17.59
CA ILE A 180 12.17 -30.72 -19.01
C ILE A 180 13.47 -31.14 -19.71
N LYS A 181 13.58 -32.43 -20.04
CA LYS A 181 14.72 -33.03 -20.77
C LYS A 181 14.58 -33.02 -22.31
N ASP A 182 13.43 -32.63 -22.85
CA ASP A 182 13.20 -32.56 -24.29
C ASP A 182 12.07 -31.55 -24.59
N ILE A 183 12.32 -30.58 -25.48
CA ILE A 183 11.39 -29.50 -25.84
C ILE A 183 10.14 -30.04 -26.55
N ASN A 184 10.17 -31.28 -27.04
CA ASN A 184 9.09 -31.85 -27.84
C ASN A 184 7.96 -32.53 -27.04
N ASN A 185 8.08 -32.67 -25.72
CA ASN A 185 7.08 -33.35 -24.89
C ASN A 185 6.42 -32.40 -23.87
N ILE A 186 5.94 -31.26 -24.35
CA ILE A 186 5.18 -30.30 -23.54
C ILE A 186 3.71 -30.72 -23.59
N TYR A 187 3.13 -31.10 -22.46
CA TYR A 187 1.68 -31.30 -22.37
C TYR A 187 1.00 -29.94 -22.58
N TYR A 188 0.26 -29.81 -23.67
CA TYR A 188 -0.54 -28.65 -23.99
C TYR A 188 -2.00 -29.06 -24.18
N ARG A 189 -2.91 -28.12 -23.97
CA ARG A 189 -4.29 -28.22 -24.45
C ARG A 189 -4.56 -27.10 -25.44
N ASN A 190 -5.47 -27.36 -26.37
CA ASN A 190 -5.94 -26.35 -27.30
C ASN A 190 -7.06 -25.56 -26.65
N ILE A 191 -7.00 -24.24 -26.80
CA ILE A 191 -8.06 -23.33 -26.37
C ILE A 191 -8.32 -22.34 -27.49
N ASP A 192 -9.58 -21.97 -27.69
CA ASP A 192 -9.93 -20.91 -28.62
C ASP A 192 -9.68 -19.56 -27.95
N VAL A 193 -8.99 -18.68 -28.67
CA VAL A 193 -8.70 -17.34 -28.19
C VAL A 193 -10.00 -16.54 -28.16
N GLU A 194 -10.47 -16.25 -26.95
CA GLU A 194 -11.63 -15.40 -26.74
C GLU A 194 -11.40 -13.98 -27.28
N PRO A 195 -12.45 -13.29 -27.75
CA PRO A 195 -12.34 -11.91 -28.20
C PRO A 195 -11.68 -11.02 -27.14
N LYS A 196 -10.68 -10.23 -27.56
CA LYS A 196 -9.86 -9.31 -26.74
C LYS A 196 -8.86 -9.97 -25.77
N ALA A 197 -8.70 -11.30 -25.78
CA ALA A 197 -7.59 -11.92 -25.09
C ALA A 197 -6.23 -11.38 -25.61
N THR A 198 -5.25 -11.27 -24.73
CA THR A 198 -3.87 -10.90 -25.04
C THR A 198 -2.92 -12.03 -24.65
N LEU A 199 -1.74 -12.10 -25.29
CA LEU A 199 -0.72 -13.09 -24.91
C LEU A 199 -0.38 -13.02 -23.40
N TYR A 200 -0.41 -11.82 -22.82
CA TYR A 200 -0.20 -11.62 -21.38
C TYR A 200 -1.34 -12.19 -20.54
N SER A 201 -2.60 -11.88 -20.87
CA SER A 201 -3.76 -12.46 -20.17
C SER A 201 -3.76 -13.99 -20.25
N LEU A 202 -3.41 -14.56 -21.40
CA LEU A 202 -3.32 -16.00 -21.59
C LEU A 202 -2.15 -16.61 -20.80
N ALA A 203 -1.03 -15.89 -20.68
CA ALA A 203 0.11 -16.30 -19.88
C ALA A 203 -0.27 -16.46 -18.42
N VAL A 204 -0.95 -15.45 -17.89
CA VAL A 204 -1.46 -15.44 -16.52
C VAL A 204 -2.50 -16.55 -16.32
N THR A 205 -3.50 -16.65 -17.19
CA THR A 205 -4.59 -17.61 -17.08
C THR A 205 -4.12 -19.07 -17.07
N TYR A 206 -3.11 -19.40 -17.89
CA TYR A 206 -2.58 -20.76 -17.98
C TYR A 206 -1.28 -20.96 -17.18
N ASN A 207 -0.99 -20.03 -16.25
CA ASN A 207 0.15 -20.09 -15.35
C ASN A 207 1.48 -20.36 -16.07
N THR A 208 1.74 -19.58 -17.11
CA THR A 208 2.89 -19.67 -18.00
C THR A 208 3.42 -18.28 -18.31
N SER A 209 4.56 -18.15 -19.00
CA SER A 209 5.04 -16.85 -19.47
C SER A 209 4.53 -16.53 -20.89
N VAL A 210 4.49 -15.25 -21.25
CA VAL A 210 4.21 -14.79 -22.62
C VAL A 210 5.18 -15.44 -23.60
N GLN A 211 6.46 -15.46 -23.26
CA GLN A 211 7.50 -16.11 -24.06
C GLN A 211 7.22 -17.61 -24.26
N ARG A 212 6.75 -18.31 -23.23
CA ARG A 212 6.41 -19.73 -23.31
C ARG A 212 5.16 -20.00 -24.15
N LEU A 213 4.19 -19.11 -24.13
CA LEU A 213 3.05 -19.12 -25.07
C LEU A 213 3.48 -18.90 -26.51
N LEU A 214 4.42 -17.98 -26.75
CA LEU A 214 5.02 -17.74 -28.06
C LEU A 214 5.87 -18.92 -28.55
N GLU A 215 6.52 -19.65 -27.64
CA GLU A 215 7.26 -20.88 -27.98
C GLU A 215 6.33 -22.05 -28.36
N LEU A 216 5.20 -22.18 -27.65
CA LEU A 216 4.17 -23.18 -27.95
C LEU A 216 3.39 -22.86 -29.23
N ASN A 217 3.35 -21.57 -29.61
CA ASN A 217 2.63 -21.05 -30.77
C ASN A 217 3.50 -20.00 -31.48
N PRO A 218 4.55 -20.41 -32.21
CA PRO A 218 5.49 -19.50 -32.87
C PRO A 218 4.83 -18.49 -33.83
N GLU A 219 3.66 -18.83 -34.37
CA GLU A 219 2.82 -18.00 -35.22
C GLU A 219 2.26 -16.75 -34.52
N LEU A 220 2.26 -16.71 -33.19
CA LEU A 220 1.76 -15.58 -32.41
C LEU A 220 2.73 -14.40 -32.33
N LYS A 221 3.93 -14.52 -32.90
CA LYS A 221 4.92 -13.42 -32.98
C LYS A 221 4.37 -12.19 -33.71
N ASP A 222 3.44 -12.40 -34.64
CA ASP A 222 2.78 -11.33 -35.41
C ASP A 222 1.49 -10.82 -34.74
N GLY A 223 1.22 -11.25 -33.50
CA GLY A 223 0.06 -10.85 -32.71
C GLY A 223 -1.05 -11.90 -32.63
N LEU A 224 -1.91 -11.75 -31.64
CA LEU A 224 -3.01 -12.66 -31.35
C LEU A 224 -4.28 -12.26 -32.12
N LYS A 225 -4.89 -13.17 -32.89
CA LYS A 225 -6.15 -12.94 -33.60
C LYS A 225 -7.32 -13.57 -32.83
N SER A 226 -8.40 -12.82 -32.71
CA SER A 226 -9.63 -13.29 -32.06
C SER A 226 -10.18 -14.55 -32.73
N GLY A 227 -10.55 -15.56 -31.94
CA GLY A 227 -11.14 -16.81 -32.42
C GLY A 227 -10.15 -17.83 -32.98
N GLN A 228 -8.85 -17.54 -32.99
CA GLN A 228 -7.85 -18.54 -33.41
C GLN A 228 -7.56 -19.53 -32.27
N THR A 229 -7.35 -20.79 -32.60
CA THR A 229 -7.00 -21.82 -31.60
C THR A 229 -5.51 -21.76 -31.30
N ILE A 230 -5.14 -21.74 -30.03
CA ILE A 230 -3.74 -21.77 -29.57
C ILE A 230 -3.49 -22.89 -28.56
N LYS A 231 -2.25 -23.32 -28.45
CA LYS A 231 -1.74 -24.28 -27.48
C LYS A 231 -1.36 -23.56 -26.19
N VAL A 232 -1.86 -24.03 -25.06
CA VAL A 232 -1.49 -23.52 -23.73
C VAL A 232 -1.03 -24.67 -22.85
N PRO A 233 -0.11 -24.46 -21.90
CA PRO A 233 0.37 -25.54 -21.03
C PRO A 233 -0.77 -26.20 -20.25
N ALA A 234 -0.76 -27.52 -20.19
CA ALA A 234 -1.73 -28.32 -19.45
C ALA A 234 -1.08 -28.92 -18.20
N TYR A 235 -0.84 -28.09 -17.19
CA TYR A 235 -0.33 -28.55 -15.91
C TYR A 235 -1.45 -29.26 -15.11
N GLY A 236 -1.28 -30.56 -14.84
CA GLY A 236 -2.08 -31.30 -13.86
C GLY A 236 -3.54 -31.59 -14.22
N PHE A 237 -3.93 -31.59 -15.50
CA PHE A 237 -5.33 -31.82 -15.88
C PHE A 237 -5.76 -33.31 -15.75
N GLN A 238 -6.69 -33.58 -14.81
CA GLN A 238 -7.65 -34.68 -14.92
C GLN A 238 -9.08 -34.10 -14.77
N ALA A 239 -9.94 -34.36 -15.75
CA ALA A 239 -11.25 -33.70 -15.89
C ALA A 239 -12.34 -34.32 -15.00
N LYS A 240 -13.13 -33.49 -14.31
CA LYS A 240 -14.63 -33.43 -14.29
C LYS A 240 -15.19 -32.79 -12.98
N ALA A 241 -16.03 -31.74 -13.10
CA ALA A 241 -17.38 -31.59 -12.48
C ALA A 241 -17.94 -30.14 -12.59
N LYS A 242 -19.29 -30.01 -12.69
CA LYS A 242 -20.16 -28.81 -12.79
C LYS A 242 -21.02 -28.65 -11.51
N VAL A 243 -21.70 -27.48 -11.30
CA VAL A 243 -23.13 -27.23 -10.82
C VAL A 243 -23.23 -25.83 -10.11
N VAL A 244 -24.03 -24.80 -10.51
CA VAL A 244 -25.47 -24.33 -10.39
C VAL A 244 -25.91 -23.64 -9.05
N GLU A 245 -26.77 -22.60 -9.14
CA GLU A 245 -27.14 -21.49 -8.20
C GLU A 245 -28.64 -21.50 -7.72
N VAL A 246 -29.01 -20.87 -6.57
CA VAL A 246 -30.42 -20.63 -6.09
C VAL A 246 -30.60 -19.43 -5.11
N THR A 247 -31.78 -18.75 -5.10
CA THR A 247 -32.22 -17.61 -4.23
C THR A 247 -33.66 -17.80 -3.65
N PRO A 248 -34.07 -17.22 -2.48
CA PRO A 248 -35.39 -16.52 -2.33
C PRO A 248 -35.56 -15.41 -1.21
N GLU A 249 -36.76 -14.76 -1.17
CA GLU A 249 -37.26 -13.47 -0.56
C GLU A 249 -37.85 -13.46 0.92
N THR A 250 -38.38 -12.30 1.40
CA THR A 250 -38.82 -11.87 2.78
C THR A 250 -40.36 -11.58 3.00
N PRO A 251 -40.85 -11.43 4.27
CA PRO A 251 -42.12 -10.72 4.63
C PRO A 251 -42.07 -9.66 5.81
N LYS A 252 -43.13 -8.81 5.95
CA LYS A 252 -43.31 -7.57 6.80
C LYS A 252 -44.08 -7.77 8.15
N GLU A 253 -43.91 -6.89 9.17
CA GLU A 253 -44.73 -6.86 10.44
C GLU A 253 -44.98 -5.47 11.11
N ASN A 254 -46.03 -5.40 11.98
CA ASN A 254 -46.64 -4.22 12.64
C ASN A 254 -45.95 -3.76 13.96
N LYS A 255 -46.04 -2.47 14.32
CA LYS A 255 -45.28 -1.80 15.42
C LYS A 255 -46.08 -1.54 16.73
N PHE A 256 -45.39 -1.61 17.89
CA PHE A 256 -45.88 -1.26 19.25
C PHE A 256 -45.00 -0.18 19.92
N ILE A 257 -45.52 0.50 20.96
CA ILE A 257 -44.81 1.50 21.78
C ILE A 257 -44.58 0.94 23.20
N ARG A 258 -43.43 1.25 23.82
CA ARG A 258 -43.12 0.90 25.23
C ARG A 258 -43.04 2.17 26.08
N LEU A 259 -43.71 2.19 27.23
CA LEU A 259 -43.83 3.33 28.15
C LEU A 259 -43.42 2.91 29.56
N ILE A 260 -42.54 3.67 30.20
CA ILE A 260 -42.21 3.49 31.62
C ILE A 260 -43.10 4.40 32.47
N VAL A 261 -43.76 3.83 33.48
CA VAL A 261 -44.76 4.52 34.31
C VAL A 261 -44.08 5.48 35.28
N GLU A 262 -44.36 6.76 35.15
CA GLU A 262 -43.76 7.79 36.02
C GLU A 262 -44.34 7.77 37.45
N PRO A 263 -43.63 8.33 38.45
CA PRO A 263 -44.15 8.47 39.80
C PRO A 263 -45.50 9.19 39.83
N GLN A 264 -46.46 8.64 40.57
CA GLN A 264 -47.86 9.12 40.68
C GLN A 264 -48.71 9.02 39.39
N GLN A 265 -48.18 8.44 38.31
CA GLN A 265 -48.94 8.22 37.09
C GLN A 265 -49.93 7.05 37.26
N THR A 266 -51.16 7.22 36.76
CA THR A 266 -52.24 6.21 36.86
C THR A 266 -52.62 5.65 35.49
N LEU A 267 -53.20 4.45 35.43
CA LEU A 267 -53.72 3.88 34.18
C LEU A 267 -54.72 4.82 33.49
N TYR A 268 -55.48 5.61 34.28
CA TYR A 268 -56.39 6.62 33.75
C TYR A 268 -55.66 7.77 33.06
N SER A 269 -54.61 8.31 33.68
CA SER A 269 -53.78 9.37 33.05
C SER A 269 -53.05 8.88 31.79
N ILE A 270 -52.58 7.62 31.78
CA ILE A 270 -51.90 7.02 30.62
C ILE A 270 -52.89 6.78 29.48
N SER A 271 -54.05 6.17 29.78
CA SER A 271 -55.11 5.94 28.82
C SER A 271 -55.58 7.21 28.12
N ARG A 272 -55.70 8.32 28.87
CA ARG A 272 -56.07 9.63 28.32
C ARG A 272 -54.96 10.28 27.51
N LYS A 273 -53.69 10.17 27.94
CA LYS A 273 -52.54 10.78 27.25
C LYS A 273 -52.26 10.13 25.90
N TYR A 274 -52.43 8.81 25.81
CA TYR A 274 -52.10 8.04 24.61
C TYR A 274 -53.34 7.61 23.80
N ASP A 275 -54.55 8.02 24.22
CA ASP A 275 -55.82 7.66 23.58
C ASP A 275 -56.00 6.14 23.37
N VAL A 276 -55.68 5.37 24.42
CA VAL A 276 -55.81 3.91 24.44
C VAL A 276 -56.74 3.51 25.59
N PRO A 277 -57.82 2.74 25.37
CA PRO A 277 -58.70 2.31 26.45
C PRO A 277 -57.96 1.51 27.53
N ILE A 278 -58.18 1.81 28.82
CA ILE A 278 -57.52 1.11 29.94
C ILE A 278 -57.66 -0.43 29.82
N LYS A 279 -58.81 -0.92 29.36
CA LYS A 279 -59.06 -2.36 29.15
C LYS A 279 -58.07 -2.98 28.13
N GLU A 280 -57.69 -2.21 27.11
CA GLU A 280 -56.74 -2.64 26.09
C GLU A 280 -55.29 -2.58 26.59
N ILE A 281 -54.96 -1.59 27.42
CA ILE A 281 -53.69 -1.52 28.14
C ILE A 281 -53.52 -2.74 29.07
N ILE A 282 -54.55 -3.10 29.83
CA ILE A 282 -54.54 -4.28 30.71
C ILE A 282 -54.43 -5.57 29.89
N LYS A 283 -55.09 -5.64 28.74
CA LYS A 283 -55.02 -6.81 27.85
C LYS A 283 -53.61 -7.06 27.30
N LEU A 284 -52.89 -5.99 26.92
CA LEU A 284 -51.52 -6.07 26.42
C LEU A 284 -50.47 -6.22 27.53
N ASN A 285 -50.84 -5.91 28.78
CA ASN A 285 -49.95 -5.97 29.93
C ASN A 285 -50.62 -6.76 31.07
N PRO A 286 -50.64 -8.11 30.99
CA PRO A 286 -51.34 -8.97 31.95
C PRO A 286 -50.87 -8.77 33.41
N ASP A 287 -49.62 -8.35 33.61
CA ASP A 287 -49.02 -8.13 34.92
C ASP A 287 -49.67 -6.96 35.70
N LEU A 288 -50.48 -6.13 35.04
CA LEU A 288 -51.29 -5.09 35.69
C LEU A 288 -52.35 -5.64 36.65
N GLN A 289 -52.62 -6.95 36.63
CA GLN A 289 -53.45 -7.64 37.63
C GLN A 289 -52.94 -7.45 39.08
N GLN A 290 -51.64 -7.17 39.25
CA GLN A 290 -51.01 -6.91 40.56
C GLN A 290 -50.98 -5.43 40.95
N GLY A 291 -51.65 -4.56 40.18
CA GLY A 291 -51.67 -3.11 40.37
C GLY A 291 -50.52 -2.38 39.67
N LEU A 292 -50.77 -1.13 39.26
CA LEU A 292 -49.79 -0.28 38.56
C LEU A 292 -48.73 0.24 39.54
N LYS A 293 -47.44 0.08 39.21
CA LYS A 293 -46.30 0.58 40.01
C LYS A 293 -45.47 1.59 39.22
N SER A 294 -44.90 2.59 39.89
CA SER A 294 -43.95 3.50 39.26
C SER A 294 -42.69 2.74 38.82
N GLY A 295 -42.16 3.07 37.65
CA GLY A 295 -41.07 2.38 36.97
C GLY A 295 -41.49 1.14 36.19
N MET A 296 -42.77 0.73 36.25
CA MET A 296 -43.29 -0.40 35.48
C MET A 296 -43.33 -0.06 33.98
N GLU A 297 -42.89 -0.98 33.12
CA GLU A 297 -42.94 -0.81 31.67
C GLU A 297 -44.25 -1.36 31.11
N LEU A 298 -44.96 -0.57 30.30
CA LEU A 298 -46.21 -0.92 29.65
C LEU A 298 -46.05 -0.87 28.12
N ILE A 299 -46.58 -1.88 27.45
CA ILE A 299 -46.68 -1.96 26.00
C ILE A 299 -48.04 -1.40 25.57
N LEU A 300 -48.02 -0.43 24.65
CA LEU A 300 -49.19 0.23 24.09
C LEU A 300 -49.20 0.04 22.56
N PRO A 301 -50.38 -0.04 21.92
CA PRO A 301 -50.47 -0.09 20.46
C PRO A 301 -50.07 1.27 19.86
N TYR A 302 -49.31 1.26 18.75
CA TYR A 302 -48.91 2.49 18.06
C TYR A 302 -50.10 3.14 17.34
N LYS A 303 -50.38 4.41 17.62
CA LYS A 303 -51.26 5.28 16.82
C LYS A 303 -50.48 6.51 16.37
N GLU A 304 -50.62 6.85 15.09
CA GLU A 304 -49.91 7.95 14.43
C GLU A 304 -50.47 9.31 14.89
N GLY A 305 -49.60 10.24 15.33
CA GLY A 305 -49.94 11.67 15.52
C GLY A 305 -49.83 12.30 16.92
N LEU A 306 -48.79 12.01 17.72
CA LEU A 306 -48.56 12.68 19.01
C LEU A 306 -47.16 13.36 19.07
N ASP A 307 -47.13 14.70 19.05
CA ASP A 307 -45.92 15.54 19.10
C ASP A 307 -45.45 15.86 20.54
N ILE A 308 -44.12 15.98 20.74
CA ILE A 308 -43.51 16.55 21.96
C ILE A 308 -42.38 17.52 21.55
N ALA A 309 -42.45 18.78 22.00
CA ALA A 309 -41.48 19.85 21.77
C ALA A 309 -40.55 20.06 22.98
N VAL A 310 -39.30 20.50 22.75
CA VAL A 310 -38.38 21.00 23.79
C VAL A 310 -37.61 22.24 23.28
N GLU A 311 -37.57 23.29 24.12
CA GLU A 311 -36.96 24.62 23.91
C GLU A 311 -35.45 24.68 24.22
N GLU A 312 -34.75 25.57 23.50
CA GLU A 312 -33.34 25.94 23.65
C GLU A 312 -33.10 27.00 24.75
N ASN A 313 -31.91 26.98 25.38
CA ASN A 313 -31.24 28.18 25.93
C ASN A 313 -29.74 27.91 26.18
N MET A 314 -28.83 28.66 25.52
CA MET A 314 -27.40 28.78 25.88
C MET A 314 -27.00 30.27 25.97
N PRO A 315 -26.17 30.70 26.94
CA PRO A 315 -25.54 32.02 26.97
C PRO A 315 -24.20 32.06 26.20
N LYS A 316 -23.79 33.29 25.83
CA LYS A 316 -22.62 33.66 25.01
C LYS A 316 -21.40 34.14 25.83
N GLU A 317 -20.24 34.16 25.13
CA GLU A 317 -18.93 34.84 25.40
C GLU A 317 -18.06 34.21 26.51
N GLU A 318 -16.72 34.13 26.48
CA GLU A 318 -15.65 34.91 25.83
C GLU A 318 -14.30 34.12 25.87
N ASN A 319 -13.24 34.67 25.26
CA ASN A 319 -11.89 34.09 25.05
C ASN A 319 -11.26 33.30 26.22
N GLU A 320 -10.78 32.06 25.97
CA GLU A 320 -9.53 31.48 26.49
C GLU A 320 -9.36 30.01 26.07
N GLY A 321 -8.10 29.59 25.81
CA GLY A 321 -7.66 28.19 25.91
C GLY A 321 -8.14 27.24 24.81
N TYR A 322 -7.18 26.68 24.06
CA TYR A 322 -7.43 25.49 23.24
C TYR A 322 -8.19 24.44 24.06
N LEU A 323 -9.43 24.12 23.69
CA LEU A 323 -10.11 22.92 24.16
C LEU A 323 -9.43 21.71 23.51
N THR A 324 -8.22 21.39 24.00
CA THR A 324 -7.67 20.05 23.87
C THR A 324 -8.60 19.16 24.67
N VAL A 325 -9.41 18.35 24.00
CA VAL A 325 -9.91 17.13 24.66
C VAL A 325 -8.66 16.37 25.05
N ASP A 326 -8.36 16.35 26.35
CA ASP A 326 -7.23 15.62 26.90
C ASP A 326 -7.47 14.14 26.62
N THR A 327 -6.85 13.63 25.56
CA THR A 327 -6.89 12.21 25.24
C THR A 327 -5.96 11.52 26.22
N THR A 328 -6.44 11.32 27.45
CA THR A 328 -5.72 10.64 28.52
C THR A 328 -5.67 9.14 28.23
N GLY A 329 -4.51 8.51 28.45
CA GLY A 329 -4.32 7.06 28.29
C GLY A 329 -3.73 6.58 26.96
N GLY A 330 -3.48 5.28 26.90
CA GLY A 330 -2.97 4.56 25.74
C GLY A 330 -4.06 4.26 24.69
N TYR A 331 -3.68 3.54 23.64
CA TYR A 331 -4.64 3.04 22.64
C TYR A 331 -5.52 1.96 23.26
N VAL A 332 -6.84 2.15 23.20
CA VAL A 332 -7.83 1.20 23.69
C VAL A 332 -8.41 0.37 22.54
N ASP A 333 -8.84 -0.83 22.85
CA ASP A 333 -9.61 -1.69 21.95
C ASP A 333 -11.10 -1.44 22.20
N LEU A 334 -11.73 -0.75 21.25
CA LEU A 334 -13.15 -0.34 21.32
C LEU A 334 -14.11 -1.52 21.20
N SER A 335 -13.65 -2.69 20.75
CA SER A 335 -14.49 -3.89 20.63
C SER A 335 -14.96 -4.42 21.99
N ASN A 336 -14.20 -4.12 23.06
CA ASN A 336 -14.49 -4.57 24.42
C ASN A 336 -15.70 -3.89 25.08
N SER A 337 -16.19 -2.78 24.51
CA SER A 337 -17.26 -1.94 25.09
C SER A 337 -18.44 -1.68 24.14
N ILE A 338 -18.65 -2.58 23.17
CA ILE A 338 -19.76 -2.49 22.20
C ILE A 338 -21.11 -2.71 22.88
N SER A 339 -22.04 -1.77 22.67
CA SER A 339 -23.47 -1.86 22.94
C SER A 339 -24.22 -2.36 21.70
N ARG A 340 -25.11 -3.35 21.85
CA ARG A 340 -25.91 -3.93 20.75
C ARG A 340 -27.40 -3.55 20.83
N LEU A 341 -27.71 -2.51 21.60
CA LEU A 341 -29.10 -2.15 21.93
C LEU A 341 -29.82 -1.45 20.77
N ASP A 342 -29.09 -0.60 20.04
CA ASP A 342 -29.66 0.20 18.97
C ASP A 342 -29.23 -0.33 17.61
N HIS A 343 -30.18 -0.36 16.67
CA HIS A 343 -29.84 -0.50 15.26
C HIS A 343 -29.08 0.74 14.79
N LYS A 344 -28.05 0.54 13.97
CA LYS A 344 -27.26 1.63 13.37
C LYS A 344 -27.21 1.51 11.86
N GLU A 345 -27.13 2.64 11.17
CA GLU A 345 -27.01 2.69 9.72
C GLU A 345 -25.75 3.45 9.28
N LEU A 346 -24.93 2.79 8.48
CA LEU A 346 -23.71 3.31 7.88
C LEU A 346 -23.90 3.43 6.36
N ALA A 347 -23.56 4.58 5.78
CA ALA A 347 -23.48 4.73 4.33
C ALA A 347 -22.03 4.88 3.86
N LEU A 348 -21.64 4.14 2.82
CA LEU A 348 -20.36 4.30 2.12
C LEU A 348 -20.61 5.05 0.81
N LEU A 349 -20.02 6.23 0.67
CA LEU A 349 -20.09 7.07 -0.54
C LEU A 349 -18.75 6.96 -1.26
N LEU A 350 -18.66 5.97 -2.16
CA LEU A 350 -17.41 5.60 -2.81
C LEU A 350 -17.48 5.93 -4.31
N PRO A 351 -16.41 6.51 -4.89
CA PRO A 351 -16.48 7.06 -6.25
C PRO A 351 -16.19 6.02 -7.32
N PHE A 352 -17.03 5.00 -7.40
CA PHE A 352 -16.94 3.95 -8.42
C PHE A 352 -17.08 4.51 -9.84
N ASN A 353 -17.78 5.63 -10.01
CA ASN A 353 -18.04 6.27 -11.31
C ASN A 353 -18.57 5.26 -12.33
N ILE A 354 -19.57 4.46 -11.93
CA ILE A 354 -20.11 3.31 -12.68
C ILE A 354 -20.55 3.74 -14.08
N ASP A 355 -21.22 4.89 -14.18
CA ASP A 355 -21.69 5.46 -15.45
C ASP A 355 -20.55 5.77 -16.45
N LYS A 356 -19.30 5.90 -15.96
CA LYS A 356 -18.11 6.19 -16.77
C LYS A 356 -17.29 4.94 -17.11
N LEU A 357 -17.70 3.76 -16.66
CA LEU A 357 -16.97 2.52 -16.94
C LEU A 357 -17.13 2.05 -18.40
N GLY A 358 -18.29 2.32 -18.99
CA GLY A 358 -18.64 1.86 -20.34
C GLY A 358 -18.55 0.34 -20.50
N ASP A 359 -18.50 -0.14 -21.74
CA ASP A 359 -18.57 -1.59 -22.04
C ASP A 359 -17.23 -2.33 -21.87
N ASN A 360 -16.11 -1.61 -21.67
CA ASN A 360 -14.77 -2.20 -21.59
C ASN A 360 -14.15 -2.02 -20.20
N ILE A 361 -14.81 -2.64 -19.22
CA ILE A 361 -14.47 -2.57 -17.79
C ILE A 361 -13.02 -3.00 -17.56
N ASP A 362 -12.53 -4.06 -18.20
CA ASP A 362 -11.16 -4.56 -18.00
C ASP A 362 -10.09 -3.55 -18.40
N ALA A 363 -10.28 -2.85 -19.51
CA ALA A 363 -9.37 -1.79 -19.94
C ALA A 363 -9.40 -0.61 -18.96
N LYS A 364 -10.56 -0.31 -18.38
CA LYS A 364 -10.73 0.74 -17.39
C LYS A 364 -10.04 0.36 -16.07
N LEU A 365 -10.24 -0.86 -15.55
CA LEU A 365 -9.55 -1.38 -14.37
C LEU A 365 -8.02 -1.42 -14.57
N SER A 366 -7.55 -1.73 -15.78
CA SER A 366 -6.11 -1.78 -16.06
C SER A 366 -5.44 -0.39 -16.11
N SER A 367 -6.20 0.67 -16.36
CA SER A 367 -5.66 2.02 -16.60
C SER A 367 -6.08 3.06 -15.56
N ASP A 368 -7.14 2.80 -14.79
CA ASP A 368 -7.70 3.74 -13.83
C ASP A 368 -7.24 3.42 -12.40
N GLY A 369 -6.10 4.00 -12.03
CA GLY A 369 -5.55 3.85 -10.69
C GLY A 369 -6.46 4.37 -9.57
N PHE A 370 -7.33 5.34 -9.86
CA PHE A 370 -8.26 5.88 -8.85
C PHE A 370 -9.43 4.93 -8.61
N LEU A 371 -9.96 4.32 -9.67
CA LEU A 371 -10.94 3.24 -9.55
C LEU A 371 -10.35 2.05 -8.79
N ASN A 372 -9.12 1.62 -9.10
CA ASN A 372 -8.47 0.53 -8.39
C ASN A 372 -8.30 0.83 -6.90
N MET A 373 -7.82 2.04 -6.56
CA MET A 373 -7.75 2.51 -5.17
C MET A 373 -9.13 2.48 -4.48
N THR A 374 -10.19 2.82 -5.19
CA THR A 374 -11.56 2.82 -4.68
C THR A 374 -12.06 1.39 -4.42
N LEU A 375 -11.77 0.46 -5.33
CA LEU A 375 -12.09 -0.96 -5.18
C LEU A 375 -11.29 -1.60 -4.05
N ASP A 376 -10.02 -1.24 -3.89
CA ASP A 376 -9.20 -1.68 -2.77
C ASP A 376 -9.78 -1.17 -1.44
N PHE A 377 -10.07 0.12 -1.33
CA PHE A 377 -10.72 0.66 -0.12
C PHE A 377 -12.05 -0.06 0.17
N TYR A 378 -12.86 -0.30 -0.86
CA TYR A 378 -14.13 -0.99 -0.71
C TYR A 378 -13.97 -2.45 -0.27
N SER A 379 -13.00 -3.21 -0.81
CA SER A 379 -12.77 -4.60 -0.41
C SER A 379 -12.38 -4.71 1.06
N GLY A 380 -11.56 -3.78 1.55
CA GLY A 380 -11.25 -3.63 2.97
C GLY A 380 -12.46 -3.30 3.82
N ALA A 381 -13.21 -2.27 3.43
CA ALA A 381 -14.41 -1.84 4.14
C ALA A 381 -15.45 -2.97 4.22
N LYS A 382 -15.64 -3.72 3.13
CA LYS A 382 -16.52 -4.89 3.08
C LYS A 382 -16.13 -5.94 4.12
N MET A 383 -14.85 -6.25 4.25
CA MET A 383 -14.39 -7.21 5.27
C MET A 383 -14.58 -6.68 6.70
N ALA A 384 -14.47 -5.37 6.94
CA ALA A 384 -14.78 -4.78 8.25
C ALA A 384 -16.28 -4.91 8.59
N VAL A 385 -17.16 -4.74 7.60
CA VAL A 385 -18.60 -4.93 7.75
C VAL A 385 -18.92 -6.40 8.04
N GLU A 386 -18.35 -7.35 7.29
CA GLU A 386 -18.53 -8.79 7.55
C GLU A 386 -18.01 -9.18 8.95
N TYR A 387 -16.92 -8.57 9.41
CA TYR A 387 -16.43 -8.77 10.77
C TYR A 387 -17.44 -8.22 11.80
N ALA A 388 -17.99 -7.02 11.59
CA ALA A 388 -19.05 -6.47 12.44
C ALA A 388 -20.32 -7.35 12.46
N GLU A 389 -20.72 -7.93 11.32
CA GLU A 389 -21.82 -8.89 11.21
C GLU A 389 -21.54 -10.15 12.03
N SER A 390 -20.30 -10.67 12.01
CA SER A 390 -19.90 -11.83 12.81
C SER A 390 -20.00 -11.58 14.33
N LEU A 391 -19.97 -10.31 14.76
CA LEU A 391 -20.18 -9.88 16.14
C LEU A 391 -21.66 -9.68 16.49
N ASN A 392 -22.57 -9.99 15.56
CA ASN A 392 -24.02 -9.79 15.63
C ASN A 392 -24.39 -8.33 15.94
N LEU A 393 -23.68 -7.36 15.34
CA LEU A 393 -24.06 -5.95 15.46
C LEU A 393 -25.29 -5.68 14.60
N PRO A 394 -26.35 -5.03 15.13
CA PRO A 394 -27.52 -4.64 14.34
C PRO A 394 -27.17 -3.44 13.45
N LEU A 395 -26.37 -3.69 12.41
CA LEU A 395 -25.84 -2.68 11.49
C LEU A 395 -26.43 -2.89 10.09
N THR A 396 -27.00 -1.84 9.51
CA THR A 396 -27.27 -1.75 8.07
C THR A 396 -26.16 -0.98 7.40
N VAL A 397 -25.61 -1.50 6.31
CA VAL A 397 -24.61 -0.80 5.50
C VAL A 397 -25.12 -0.58 4.09
N ASN A 398 -25.25 0.68 3.70
CA ASN A 398 -25.64 1.09 2.36
C ASN A 398 -24.41 1.57 1.58
N VAL A 399 -24.27 1.14 0.32
CA VAL A 399 -23.14 1.53 -0.54
C VAL A 399 -23.66 2.29 -1.74
N TYR A 400 -23.14 3.49 -1.94
CA TYR A 400 -23.55 4.39 -3.01
C TYR A 400 -22.36 4.84 -3.84
N ASP A 401 -22.55 4.89 -5.16
CA ASP A 401 -21.62 5.58 -6.04
C ASP A 401 -21.74 7.09 -5.84
N SER A 402 -20.68 7.73 -5.38
CA SER A 402 -20.65 9.19 -5.21
C SER A 402 -20.46 9.93 -6.55
N SER A 403 -20.18 9.20 -7.63
CA SER A 403 -20.03 9.71 -9.02
C SER A 403 -19.19 10.98 -9.09
N GLU A 404 -17.97 10.90 -8.57
CA GLU A 404 -17.18 12.08 -8.28
C GLU A 404 -15.80 12.10 -8.96
N SER A 405 -15.25 13.30 -9.13
CA SER A 405 -13.87 13.56 -9.52
C SER A 405 -13.30 14.67 -8.65
N LYS A 406 -12.03 15.04 -8.86
CA LYS A 406 -11.40 16.19 -8.16
C LYS A 406 -12.22 17.48 -8.29
N ASN A 407 -12.93 17.65 -9.40
CA ASN A 407 -13.61 18.90 -9.77
C ASN A 407 -15.14 18.75 -9.92
N SER A 408 -15.70 17.59 -9.60
CA SER A 408 -17.14 17.33 -9.75
C SER A 408 -17.63 16.41 -8.63
N SER A 409 -18.84 16.66 -8.14
CA SER A 409 -19.47 15.83 -7.11
C SER A 409 -20.87 15.40 -7.52
N GLY A 410 -21.16 14.11 -7.44
CA GLY A 410 -22.52 13.58 -7.52
C GLY A 410 -23.26 13.60 -6.18
N VAL A 411 -22.59 13.95 -5.08
CA VAL A 411 -23.11 13.77 -3.70
C VAL A 411 -24.40 14.55 -3.44
N LYS A 412 -24.51 15.79 -3.94
CA LYS A 412 -25.73 16.58 -3.75
C LYS A 412 -26.94 15.92 -4.44
N SER A 413 -26.76 15.42 -5.65
CA SER A 413 -27.82 14.70 -6.38
C SER A 413 -28.16 13.38 -5.67
N LEU A 414 -27.17 12.70 -5.11
CA LEU A 414 -27.37 11.48 -4.33
C LEU A 414 -28.22 11.75 -3.07
N PHE A 415 -27.87 12.76 -2.27
CA PHE A 415 -28.65 13.13 -1.08
C PHE A 415 -30.08 13.58 -1.38
N ASN A 416 -30.33 14.11 -2.58
CA ASN A 416 -31.68 14.47 -3.02
C ASN A 416 -32.49 13.28 -3.55
N SER A 417 -31.83 12.21 -4.00
CA SER A 417 -32.48 11.09 -4.70
C SER A 417 -32.63 9.83 -3.85
N LYS A 418 -31.98 9.78 -2.68
CA LYS A 418 -32.04 8.67 -1.72
C LYS A 418 -32.38 9.21 -0.34
N ASP A 419 -32.98 8.35 0.48
CA ASP A 419 -33.26 8.67 1.88
C ASP A 419 -32.04 8.36 2.75
N PHE A 420 -31.53 9.39 3.43
CA PHE A 420 -30.44 9.29 4.41
C PHE A 420 -30.90 9.70 5.81
N SER A 421 -32.22 9.80 6.05
CA SER A 421 -32.77 10.29 7.31
C SER A 421 -32.40 9.43 8.51
N ASN A 422 -32.26 8.12 8.31
CA ASN A 422 -31.87 7.14 9.34
C ASN A 422 -30.36 6.86 9.38
N THR A 423 -29.59 7.40 8.43
CA THR A 423 -28.14 7.17 8.38
C THR A 423 -27.45 7.86 9.56
N ASP A 424 -26.76 7.09 10.42
CA ASP A 424 -25.98 7.66 11.54
C ASP A 424 -24.66 8.26 11.06
N VAL A 425 -23.94 7.51 10.22
CA VAL A 425 -22.60 7.90 9.73
C VAL A 425 -22.47 7.65 8.23
N ILE A 426 -21.78 8.57 7.57
CA ILE A 426 -21.40 8.49 6.16
C ILE A 426 -19.88 8.42 6.09
N ILE A 427 -19.30 7.37 5.48
CA ILE A 427 -17.88 7.32 5.11
C ILE A 427 -17.72 7.69 3.64
N GLY A 428 -16.87 8.69 3.38
CA GLY A 428 -16.70 9.32 2.07
C GLY A 428 -17.19 10.76 2.09
N PRO A 429 -17.17 11.47 0.95
CA PRO A 429 -16.46 11.14 -0.28
C PRO A 429 -14.92 11.18 -0.16
N PHE A 430 -14.19 10.90 -1.24
CA PHE A 430 -12.72 10.80 -1.23
C PHE A 430 -12.00 12.13 -1.45
N TYR A 431 -12.52 13.03 -2.30
CA TYR A 431 -11.89 14.33 -2.58
C TYR A 431 -12.33 15.42 -1.61
N GLN A 432 -11.41 16.29 -1.18
CA GLN A 432 -11.69 17.34 -0.19
C GLN A 432 -12.81 18.30 -0.61
N SER A 433 -12.80 18.76 -1.86
CA SER A 433 -13.84 19.64 -2.41
C SER A 433 -15.24 19.02 -2.30
N ASN A 434 -15.32 17.70 -2.47
CA ASN A 434 -16.56 16.96 -2.39
C ASN A 434 -16.95 16.66 -0.94
N VAL A 435 -15.98 16.48 -0.04
CA VAL A 435 -16.23 16.39 1.41
C VAL A 435 -16.86 17.69 1.91
N ASP A 436 -16.33 18.83 1.49
CA ASP A 436 -16.84 20.15 1.82
C ASP A 436 -18.25 20.39 1.25
N ALA A 437 -18.55 19.87 0.06
CA ALA A 437 -19.89 19.91 -0.51
C ALA A 437 -20.86 18.99 0.25
N ALA A 438 -20.42 17.77 0.57
CA ALA A 438 -21.21 16.76 1.27
C ALA A 438 -21.61 17.23 2.68
N VAL A 439 -20.66 17.75 3.47
CA VAL A 439 -20.95 18.20 4.84
C VAL A 439 -21.99 19.34 4.88
N LYS A 440 -22.00 20.20 3.86
CA LYS A 440 -22.98 21.29 3.71
C LYS A 440 -24.35 20.78 3.27
N ALA A 441 -24.41 19.63 2.60
CA ALA A 441 -25.63 19.05 2.04
C ALA A 441 -26.20 17.88 2.86
N LEU A 442 -25.64 17.59 4.04
CA LEU A 442 -26.11 16.51 4.92
C LEU A 442 -27.63 16.61 5.19
N PRO A 443 -28.33 15.47 5.26
CA PRO A 443 -29.80 15.42 5.27
C PRO A 443 -30.43 15.95 6.56
N ASN A 444 -29.69 15.88 7.67
CA ASN A 444 -30.08 16.41 8.98
C ASN A 444 -28.84 16.64 9.85
N ASP A 445 -29.05 17.20 11.04
CA ASP A 445 -28.02 17.56 12.02
C ASP A 445 -27.41 16.38 12.80
N LYS A 446 -28.01 15.19 12.71
CA LYS A 446 -27.54 13.98 13.41
C LYS A 446 -26.46 13.22 12.63
N VAL A 447 -26.50 13.28 11.30
CA VAL A 447 -25.58 12.51 10.45
C VAL A 447 -24.15 13.04 10.58
N ILE A 448 -23.21 12.13 10.83
CA ILE A 448 -21.77 12.44 10.88
C ILE A 448 -21.13 12.04 9.55
N LEU A 449 -20.35 12.95 8.97
CA LEU A 449 -19.53 12.69 7.80
C LEU A 449 -18.10 12.33 8.21
N VAL A 450 -17.60 11.19 7.76
CA VAL A 450 -16.24 10.71 7.97
C VAL A 450 -15.48 10.75 6.65
N SER A 451 -14.49 11.62 6.53
CA SER A 451 -13.59 11.71 5.38
C SER A 451 -12.46 10.68 5.52
N PRO A 452 -12.40 9.67 4.63
CA PRO A 452 -11.50 8.53 4.81
C PRO A 452 -10.09 8.80 4.26
N LEU A 453 -9.92 9.63 3.22
CA LEU A 453 -8.65 9.71 2.48
C LEU A 453 -8.04 11.12 2.38
N SER A 454 -8.81 12.18 2.59
CA SER A 454 -8.31 13.55 2.41
C SER A 454 -7.53 14.04 3.64
N ASN A 455 -6.31 14.52 3.41
CA ASN A 455 -5.46 15.19 4.41
C ASN A 455 -5.44 16.72 4.25
N GLU A 456 -6.27 17.27 3.35
CA GLU A 456 -6.38 18.70 3.10
C GLU A 456 -7.19 19.41 4.19
N LYS A 457 -7.07 20.73 4.24
CA LYS A 457 -7.90 21.55 5.13
C LYS A 457 -9.35 21.48 4.67
N ALA A 458 -10.23 21.00 5.55
CA ALA A 458 -11.67 20.97 5.30
C ALA A 458 -12.38 22.25 5.77
N THR A 459 -13.61 22.42 5.27
CA THR A 459 -14.58 23.36 5.83
C THR A 459 -14.87 23.04 7.30
N ALA A 460 -14.99 24.09 8.12
CA ALA A 460 -15.39 24.05 9.52
C ALA A 460 -16.74 23.33 9.70
N SER A 461 -16.77 22.23 10.47
CA SER A 461 -18.03 21.55 10.80
C SER A 461 -17.87 20.63 12.01
N ASN A 462 -18.80 20.70 12.95
CA ASN A 462 -18.86 19.80 14.10
C ASN A 462 -19.32 18.37 13.74
N ARG A 463 -19.85 18.18 12.53
CA ARG A 463 -20.31 16.88 11.98
C ARG A 463 -19.30 16.25 11.02
N LEU A 464 -18.13 16.85 10.85
CA LEU A 464 -17.07 16.31 10.00
C LEU A 464 -15.93 15.72 10.83
N VAL A 465 -15.56 14.48 10.50
CA VAL A 465 -14.43 13.74 11.05
C VAL A 465 -13.44 13.45 9.93
N GLN A 466 -12.24 14.01 10.00
CA GLN A 466 -11.16 13.68 9.07
C GLN A 466 -10.24 12.61 9.68
N THR A 467 -10.16 11.46 9.03
CA THR A 467 -9.38 10.31 9.51
C THR A 467 -7.91 10.38 9.11
N MET A 468 -7.55 11.22 8.14
CA MET A 468 -6.15 11.50 7.81
C MET A 468 -5.63 12.68 8.64
N PRO A 469 -4.43 12.57 9.23
CA PRO A 469 -3.74 13.71 9.79
C PRO A 469 -3.20 14.62 8.68
N TYR A 470 -3.12 15.92 8.95
CA TYR A 470 -2.46 16.87 8.05
C TYR A 470 -0.94 16.80 8.20
N SER A 471 -0.21 17.25 7.18
CA SER A 471 1.26 17.10 7.07
C SER A 471 2.04 17.64 8.28
N ASN A 472 1.58 18.73 8.90
CA ASN A 472 2.25 19.31 10.07
C ASN A 472 2.09 18.47 11.35
N VAL A 473 1.10 17.56 11.45
CA VAL A 473 0.99 16.63 12.59
C VAL A 473 2.21 15.72 12.65
N LEU A 474 2.64 15.19 11.51
CA LEU A 474 3.83 14.34 11.42
C LEU A 474 5.08 15.09 11.89
N LYS A 475 5.25 16.34 11.41
CA LYS A 475 6.36 17.21 11.84
C LYS A 475 6.35 17.45 13.34
N ASN A 476 5.19 17.84 13.88
CA ASN A 476 5.01 18.13 15.29
C ASN A 476 5.32 16.90 16.15
N GLN A 477 4.78 15.74 15.78
CA GLN A 477 4.99 14.50 16.52
C GLN A 477 6.47 14.12 16.60
N LEU A 478 7.19 14.22 15.48
CA LEU A 478 8.63 13.91 15.43
C LEU A 478 9.44 14.84 16.33
N LEU A 479 9.21 16.15 16.22
CA LEU A 479 9.98 17.16 16.94
C LEU A 479 9.69 17.12 18.44
N GLU A 480 8.41 17.01 18.83
CA GLU A 480 8.01 16.86 20.23
C GLU A 480 8.58 15.60 20.87
N TYR A 481 8.61 14.48 20.13
CA TYR A 481 9.26 13.25 20.60
C TYR A 481 10.74 13.50 20.95
N PHE A 482 11.52 14.05 20.02
CA PHE A 482 12.95 14.30 20.26
C PHE A 482 13.23 15.41 21.28
N LYS A 483 12.34 16.39 21.38
CA LYS A 483 12.43 17.46 22.37
C LYS A 483 12.28 16.90 23.78
N LYS A 484 11.33 15.98 23.99
CA LYS A 484 11.13 15.27 25.27
C LYS A 484 12.33 14.42 25.68
N THR A 485 13.11 13.89 24.74
CA THR A 485 14.35 13.15 25.07
C THR A 485 15.52 14.06 25.46
N GLY A 486 15.36 15.40 25.42
CA GLY A 486 16.44 16.36 25.65
C GLY A 486 17.52 16.36 24.56
N ALA A 487 17.24 15.79 23.38
CA ALA A 487 18.21 15.71 22.30
C ALA A 487 18.56 17.09 21.74
N LYS A 488 19.78 17.25 21.21
CA LYS A 488 20.11 18.41 20.39
C LYS A 488 19.55 18.18 18.99
N ILE A 489 18.56 18.95 18.59
CA ILE A 489 17.92 18.82 17.29
C ILE A 489 18.50 19.86 16.32
N THR A 490 18.82 19.45 15.11
CA THR A 490 19.14 20.34 13.97
C THR A 490 18.30 19.93 12.77
N VAL A 491 17.55 20.87 12.20
CA VAL A 491 16.73 20.63 11.02
C VAL A 491 17.43 21.18 9.79
N ILE A 492 17.57 20.35 8.76
CA ILE A 492 18.26 20.66 7.51
C ILE A 492 17.20 20.70 6.42
N VAL A 493 16.98 21.88 5.85
CA VAL A 493 15.83 22.13 4.96
C VAL A 493 16.32 22.65 3.63
N ASP A 494 15.78 22.10 2.54
CA ASP A 494 16.01 22.64 1.20
C ASP A 494 15.52 24.08 1.08
N ASP A 495 16.26 24.91 0.33
CA ASP A 495 15.94 26.33 0.28
C ASP A 495 14.56 26.66 -0.30
N LYS A 496 14.04 25.75 -1.11
CA LYS A 496 12.72 25.82 -1.75
C LYS A 496 11.57 25.40 -0.83
N LYS A 497 11.82 24.72 0.30
CA LYS A 497 10.77 24.22 1.21
C LYS A 497 10.31 25.29 2.20
N GLN A 498 9.68 26.35 1.68
CA GLN A 498 9.20 27.50 2.46
C GLN A 498 8.18 27.13 3.53
N SER A 499 7.30 26.16 3.27
CA SER A 499 6.29 25.70 4.25
C SER A 499 6.92 25.09 5.50
N THR A 500 8.01 24.33 5.36
CA THR A 500 8.77 23.81 6.50
C THR A 500 9.47 24.93 7.24
N LYS A 501 10.11 25.88 6.54
CA LYS A 501 10.75 27.05 7.18
C LYS A 501 9.76 27.86 8.02
N GLN A 502 8.57 28.14 7.47
CA GLN A 502 7.50 28.83 8.19
C GLN A 502 7.02 28.05 9.41
N PHE A 503 6.79 26.73 9.25
CA PHE A 503 6.40 25.87 10.37
C PHE A 503 7.44 25.87 11.49
N MET A 504 8.72 25.71 11.18
CA MET A 504 9.80 25.73 12.17
C MET A 504 9.86 27.08 12.90
N ASN A 505 9.82 28.20 12.18
CA ASN A 505 9.88 29.53 12.80
C ASN A 505 8.66 29.81 13.69
N GLN A 506 7.49 29.28 13.35
CA GLN A 506 6.26 29.51 14.10
C GLN A 506 6.15 28.65 15.35
N TYR A 507 6.50 27.37 15.26
CA TYR A 507 6.21 26.38 16.31
C TYR A 507 7.45 25.87 17.06
N PHE A 508 8.64 25.97 16.44
CA PHE A 508 9.91 25.48 17.00
C PHE A 508 11.07 26.46 16.76
N PRO A 509 10.93 27.76 17.10
CA PRO A 509 11.96 28.78 16.83
C PRO A 509 13.28 28.52 17.58
N GLU A 510 13.26 27.71 18.64
CA GLU A 510 14.43 27.30 19.41
C GLU A 510 15.29 26.24 18.72
N ILE A 511 14.72 25.52 17.75
CA ILE A 511 15.43 24.44 17.03
C ILE A 511 16.26 25.05 15.91
N LYS A 512 17.57 24.77 15.91
CA LYS A 512 18.48 25.26 14.87
C LYS A 512 18.07 24.69 13.51
N MET A 513 17.82 25.58 12.55
CA MET A 513 17.54 25.26 11.17
C MET A 513 18.70 25.72 10.27
N ILE A 514 19.12 24.88 9.31
CA ILE A 514 20.17 25.18 8.33
C ILE A 514 19.75 24.77 6.91
N SER A 515 20.38 25.36 5.89
CA SER A 515 20.16 25.00 4.48
C SER A 515 20.89 23.69 4.14
N THR A 516 20.37 22.93 3.17
CA THR A 516 21.06 21.75 2.60
C THR A 516 22.42 22.10 2.00
N SER A 517 22.65 23.34 1.60
CA SER A 517 23.99 23.84 1.19
C SER A 517 25.04 23.76 2.30
N GLN A 518 24.63 23.76 3.56
CA GLN A 518 25.50 23.76 4.73
C GLN A 518 25.80 22.35 5.26
N ILE A 519 25.33 21.28 4.58
CA ILE A 519 25.55 19.88 4.98
C ILE A 519 27.04 19.56 5.14
N GLY A 520 27.91 20.20 4.35
CA GLY A 520 29.36 19.96 4.40
C GLY A 520 30.00 20.19 5.78
N GLU A 521 29.38 21.02 6.62
CA GLU A 521 29.91 21.44 7.92
C GLU A 521 29.08 20.96 9.13
N ILE A 522 28.09 20.08 8.94
CA ILE A 522 27.16 19.68 10.01
C ILE A 522 27.83 18.95 11.16
N ASP A 523 28.95 18.28 10.90
CA ASP A 523 29.73 17.58 11.91
C ASP A 523 30.36 18.54 12.94
N LYS A 524 30.61 19.81 12.57
CA LYS A 524 31.04 20.86 13.50
C LYS A 524 29.97 21.21 14.52
N THR A 525 28.72 20.80 14.29
CA THR A 525 27.59 21.07 15.19
C THR A 525 27.35 19.95 16.19
N LEU A 526 28.13 18.86 16.18
CA LEU A 526 27.96 17.77 17.13
C LEU A 526 28.32 18.18 18.56
N VAL A 527 27.65 17.59 19.54
CA VAL A 527 27.92 17.78 20.98
C VAL A 527 28.20 16.43 21.60
N LYS A 528 29.35 16.30 22.28
CA LYS A 528 29.71 15.08 23.03
C LYS A 528 28.76 14.84 24.19
N ASP A 529 28.60 13.58 24.57
CA ASP A 529 27.78 13.14 25.71
C ASP A 529 26.32 13.58 25.66
N LYS A 530 25.85 13.98 24.48
CA LYS A 530 24.47 14.36 24.21
C LYS A 530 24.01 13.68 22.93
N LYS A 531 22.75 13.25 22.90
CA LYS A 531 22.12 12.75 21.69
C LYS A 531 21.97 13.87 20.65
N ASN A 532 22.53 13.67 19.47
CA ASN A 532 22.45 14.61 18.35
C ASN A 532 21.45 14.07 17.31
N VAL A 533 20.36 14.79 17.11
CA VAL A 533 19.31 14.43 16.15
C VAL A 533 19.37 15.39 14.97
N PHE A 534 19.50 14.85 13.78
CA PHE A 534 19.45 15.63 12.55
C PHE A 534 18.22 15.24 11.72
N VAL A 535 17.38 16.22 11.43
CA VAL A 535 16.17 16.02 10.61
C VAL A 535 16.43 16.56 9.21
N LEU A 536 16.40 15.71 8.19
CA LEU A 536 16.52 16.12 6.79
C LEU A 536 15.14 16.30 6.16
N ASP A 537 14.91 17.48 5.60
CA ASP A 537 13.75 17.77 4.74
C ASP A 537 14.24 18.22 3.36
N SER A 538 14.52 17.22 2.51
CA SER A 538 15.05 17.43 1.17
C SER A 538 14.49 16.39 0.20
N ASN A 539 14.38 16.77 -1.08
CA ASN A 539 14.05 15.84 -2.17
C ASN A 539 15.30 15.46 -2.99
N SER A 540 16.49 15.85 -2.54
CA SER A 540 17.76 15.65 -3.24
C SER A 540 18.49 14.42 -2.71
N ILE A 541 18.63 13.39 -3.54
CA ILE A 541 19.40 12.18 -3.23
C ILE A 541 20.86 12.54 -2.90
N ALA A 542 21.45 13.50 -3.63
CA ALA A 542 22.81 13.95 -3.37
C ALA A 542 22.96 14.58 -1.98
N SER A 543 21.94 15.33 -1.53
CA SER A 543 21.91 15.89 -0.18
C SER A 543 21.75 14.81 0.88
N ALA A 544 20.89 13.81 0.64
CA ALA A 544 20.69 12.68 1.54
C ALA A 544 21.96 11.81 1.66
N LEU A 545 22.65 11.52 0.55
CA LEU A 545 23.93 10.79 0.54
C LEU A 545 25.02 11.52 1.34
N LEU A 546 25.24 12.80 1.03
CA LEU A 546 26.24 13.61 1.74
C LEU A 546 25.92 13.70 3.23
N PHE A 547 24.64 13.86 3.56
CA PHE A 547 24.13 13.90 4.92
C PHE A 547 24.41 12.60 5.69
N THR A 548 24.06 11.45 5.11
CA THR A 548 24.29 10.15 5.76
C THR A 548 25.77 9.82 5.88
N ASP A 549 26.57 10.09 4.85
CA ASP A 549 28.01 9.78 4.85
C ASP A 549 28.78 10.62 5.89
N LYS A 550 28.44 11.91 6.00
CA LYS A 550 29.03 12.81 6.99
C LYS A 550 28.78 12.34 8.42
N LEU A 551 27.54 11.93 8.70
CA LEU A 551 27.14 11.54 10.05
C LEU A 551 27.56 10.12 10.41
N LYS A 552 27.49 9.17 9.48
CA LYS A 552 27.88 7.77 9.72
C LYS A 552 29.30 7.65 10.24
N ASN A 553 30.23 8.42 9.68
CA ASN A 553 31.63 8.43 10.09
C ASN A 553 31.88 9.01 11.50
N LYS A 554 30.87 9.62 12.13
CA LYS A 554 30.96 10.23 13.47
C LYS A 554 30.25 9.42 14.56
N THR A 555 29.53 8.35 14.19
CA THR A 555 28.78 7.49 15.13
C THR A 555 29.65 6.80 16.18
N LYS A 556 30.96 6.65 15.94
CA LYS A 556 31.91 6.08 16.91
C LYS A 556 32.16 7.00 18.11
N ASP A 557 32.09 8.32 17.91
CA ASP A 557 32.47 9.32 18.91
C ASP A 557 31.26 10.07 19.48
N TYR A 558 30.10 9.98 18.83
CA TYR A 558 28.89 10.74 19.16
C TYR A 558 27.65 9.86 19.04
N ASP A 559 26.69 10.01 19.97
CA ASP A 559 25.34 9.44 19.80
C ASP A 559 24.57 10.27 18.77
N ILE A 560 24.42 9.71 17.58
CA ILE A 560 23.79 10.36 16.43
C ILE A 560 22.55 9.57 16.03
N GLN A 561 21.49 10.32 15.70
CA GLN A 561 20.29 9.80 15.09
C GLN A 561 19.85 10.71 13.94
N ILE A 562 19.42 10.12 12.84
CA ILE A 562 18.83 10.87 11.73
C ILE A 562 17.31 10.69 11.66
N ALA A 563 16.64 11.66 11.07
CA ALA A 563 15.21 11.62 10.87
C ALA A 563 14.76 12.41 9.63
N SER A 564 13.50 12.24 9.25
CA SER A 564 12.79 13.07 8.27
C SER A 564 11.34 13.26 8.72
N PHE A 565 10.67 14.27 8.16
CA PHE A 565 9.31 14.64 8.54
C PHE A 565 8.21 13.71 8.00
N ASP A 566 8.59 12.75 7.18
CA ASP A 566 7.79 11.67 6.62
C ASP A 566 8.71 10.49 6.26
N LYS A 567 8.14 9.37 5.78
CA LYS A 567 8.92 8.31 5.12
C LYS A 567 9.44 8.86 3.79
N SER A 568 10.63 9.43 3.80
CA SER A 568 11.16 10.15 2.65
C SER A 568 11.76 9.20 1.62
N ASP A 569 11.25 9.26 0.38
CA ASP A 569 11.70 8.43 -0.75
C ASP A 569 13.21 8.57 -1.02
N VAL A 570 13.84 9.69 -0.63
CA VAL A 570 15.29 9.91 -0.82
C VAL A 570 16.14 8.89 -0.08
N PHE A 571 15.62 8.27 0.98
CA PHE A 571 16.29 7.22 1.75
C PHE A 571 16.00 5.80 1.23
N ASP A 572 15.07 5.64 0.28
CA ASP A 572 14.74 4.35 -0.34
C ASP A 572 15.63 4.06 -1.58
N TYR A 573 16.48 5.01 -1.97
CA TYR A 573 17.42 4.84 -3.09
C TYR A 573 18.57 3.91 -2.74
N SER A 574 18.94 3.06 -3.71
CA SER A 574 19.97 2.01 -3.55
C SER A 574 21.35 2.52 -3.13
N GLU A 575 21.65 3.79 -3.43
CA GLU A 575 22.89 4.47 -3.08
C GLU A 575 23.01 4.67 -1.57
N ILE A 576 21.89 4.82 -0.86
CA ILE A 576 21.85 4.89 0.60
C ILE A 576 21.62 3.49 1.14
N ARG A 577 22.72 2.86 1.56
CA ARG A 577 22.70 1.51 2.13
C ARG A 577 21.80 1.44 3.36
N ILE A 578 20.95 0.42 3.45
CA ILE A 578 20.04 0.21 4.59
C ILE A 578 20.80 0.10 5.91
N GLU A 579 22.01 -0.48 5.91
CA GLU A 579 22.85 -0.57 7.11
C GLU A 579 23.25 0.82 7.61
N THR A 580 23.41 1.80 6.71
CA THR A 580 23.65 3.19 7.12
C THR A 580 22.44 3.80 7.82
N LEU A 581 21.22 3.48 7.38
CA LEU A 581 19.99 3.95 8.02
C LEU A 581 19.81 3.30 9.40
N VAL A 582 20.16 2.03 9.54
CA VAL A 582 20.18 1.31 10.81
C VAL A 582 21.21 1.89 11.78
N ASP A 583 22.47 2.06 11.33
CA ASP A 583 23.55 2.65 12.14
C ASP A 583 23.19 4.04 12.66
N LEU A 584 22.51 4.83 11.82
CA LEU A 584 22.05 6.18 12.13
C LEU A 584 20.65 6.21 12.76
N LYS A 585 20.08 5.05 13.12
CA LYS A 585 18.78 4.90 13.81
C LYS A 585 17.68 5.71 13.10
N TYR A 586 17.65 5.67 11.77
CA TYR A 586 16.78 6.52 10.96
C TYR A 586 15.32 6.41 11.40
N THR A 587 14.74 7.56 11.75
CA THR A 587 13.42 7.66 12.36
C THR A 587 12.53 8.61 11.59
N PHE A 588 11.29 8.21 11.34
CA PHE A 588 10.33 9.02 10.61
C PHE A 588 8.92 8.81 11.14
N PRO A 589 8.07 9.85 11.15
CA PRO A 589 6.66 9.70 11.46
C PRO A 589 5.92 9.14 10.23
N SER A 590 4.86 8.36 10.45
CA SER A 590 4.04 7.81 9.39
C SER A 590 2.58 7.70 9.81
N VAL A 591 1.66 7.92 8.86
CA VAL A 591 0.22 7.72 9.08
C VAL A 591 -0.10 6.23 9.28
N THR A 592 0.66 5.38 8.59
CA THR A 592 0.50 3.93 8.64
C THR A 592 1.71 3.26 9.27
N ARG A 593 1.51 2.16 10.00
CA ARG A 593 2.62 1.34 10.51
C ARG A 593 3.49 0.76 9.40
N ASP A 594 2.90 0.48 8.22
CA ASP A 594 3.56 0.03 6.99
C ASP A 594 4.64 -1.05 7.21
N SER A 595 4.33 -2.08 8.01
CA SER A 595 5.16 -3.28 8.08
C SER A 595 4.46 -4.40 7.32
N ARG A 596 5.17 -5.04 6.38
CA ARG A 596 4.64 -6.18 5.61
C ARG A 596 4.11 -7.26 6.54
N GLU A 597 4.80 -7.46 7.67
CA GLU A 597 4.43 -8.34 8.78
C GLU A 597 3.05 -7.98 9.36
N SER A 598 2.78 -6.70 9.67
CA SER A 598 1.49 -6.29 10.23
C SER A 598 0.29 -6.67 9.38
N ARG A 599 0.40 -6.55 8.04
CA ARG A 599 -0.65 -6.98 7.12
C ARG A 599 -0.72 -8.50 7.07
N SER A 600 0.40 -9.18 6.81
CA SER A 600 0.41 -10.63 6.60
C SER A 600 0.10 -11.47 7.83
N GLU A 601 0.34 -10.94 9.03
CA GLU A 601 0.14 -11.64 10.30
C GLU A 601 -1.21 -11.34 10.95
N SER A 602 -1.88 -10.27 10.51
CA SER A 602 -3.24 -9.98 10.97
C SER A 602 -4.24 -11.01 10.46
N LEU A 603 -5.28 -11.30 11.25
CA LEU A 603 -6.38 -12.16 10.82
C LEU A 603 -7.03 -11.62 9.54
N PHE A 604 -7.27 -10.31 9.47
CA PHE A 604 -7.74 -9.63 8.26
C PHE A 604 -6.86 -9.93 7.04
N GLY A 605 -5.54 -9.78 7.14
CA GLY A 605 -4.67 -9.98 5.99
C GLY A 605 -4.54 -11.44 5.56
N GLN A 606 -4.66 -12.38 6.49
CA GLN A 606 -4.78 -13.82 6.18
C GLN A 606 -6.07 -14.11 5.42
N GLU A 607 -7.22 -13.64 5.95
CA GLU A 607 -8.53 -13.81 5.31
C GLU A 607 -8.61 -13.11 3.94
N TYR A 608 -8.05 -11.90 3.85
CA TYR A 608 -7.99 -11.14 2.61
C TYR A 608 -7.15 -11.89 1.57
N LYS A 609 -6.02 -12.46 1.97
CA LYS A 609 -5.21 -13.32 1.09
C LYS A 609 -5.94 -14.59 0.69
N ASN A 610 -6.64 -15.25 1.61
CA ASN A 610 -7.41 -16.46 1.28
C ASN A 610 -8.49 -16.16 0.24
N ARG A 611 -9.13 -14.98 0.34
CA ARG A 611 -10.21 -14.57 -0.55
C ARG A 611 -9.73 -14.03 -1.90
N TYR A 612 -8.69 -13.20 -1.90
CA TYR A 612 -8.24 -12.45 -3.08
C TYR A 612 -6.90 -12.94 -3.64
N ASN A 613 -6.30 -13.97 -3.04
CA ASN A 613 -5.00 -14.56 -3.37
C ASN A 613 -3.82 -13.57 -3.37
N VAL A 614 -4.01 -12.40 -2.74
CA VAL A 614 -3.01 -11.35 -2.55
C VAL A 614 -3.15 -10.78 -1.15
N TYR A 615 -2.06 -10.35 -0.52
CA TYR A 615 -2.18 -9.60 0.72
C TYR A 615 -2.80 -8.23 0.46
N PRO A 616 -3.55 -7.65 1.43
CA PRO A 616 -4.15 -6.35 1.27
C PRO A 616 -3.05 -5.30 1.07
N ASN A 617 -3.29 -4.35 0.18
CA ASN A 617 -2.44 -3.17 0.07
C ASN A 617 -2.85 -2.11 1.12
N ARG A 618 -2.19 -0.97 1.11
CA ARG A 618 -2.47 0.13 2.05
C ARG A 618 -3.90 0.67 1.97
N PHE A 619 -4.53 0.65 0.79
CA PHE A 619 -5.87 1.18 0.58
C PHE A 619 -6.93 0.21 1.06
N ALA A 620 -6.75 -1.09 0.80
CA ALA A 620 -7.60 -2.13 1.40
C ALA A 620 -7.47 -2.16 2.92
N THR A 621 -6.24 -2.08 3.45
CA THR A 621 -6.05 -2.03 4.91
C THR A 621 -6.67 -0.77 5.52
N ARG A 622 -6.57 0.38 4.84
CA ARG A 622 -7.22 1.62 5.29
C ARG A 622 -8.74 1.54 5.24
N GLY A 623 -9.30 0.92 4.21
CA GLY A 623 -10.74 0.64 4.12
C GLY A 623 -11.23 -0.18 5.30
N PHE A 624 -10.50 -1.24 5.64
CA PHE A 624 -10.80 -2.06 6.81
C PHE A 624 -10.70 -1.27 8.11
N ASP A 625 -9.54 -0.67 8.39
CA ASP A 625 -9.26 0.04 9.65
C ASP A 625 -10.24 1.21 9.89
N VAL A 626 -10.49 2.05 8.88
CA VAL A 626 -11.38 3.22 9.03
C VAL A 626 -12.82 2.77 9.23
N THR A 627 -13.30 1.81 8.44
CA THR A 627 -14.67 1.33 8.56
C THR A 627 -14.89 0.63 9.90
N LEU A 628 -13.93 -0.17 10.36
CA LEU A 628 -14.04 -0.86 11.64
C LEU A 628 -14.03 0.10 12.84
N ASP A 629 -13.10 1.07 12.87
CA ASP A 629 -13.08 2.10 13.92
C ASP A 629 -14.39 2.89 13.96
N VAL A 630 -14.92 3.27 12.80
CA VAL A 630 -16.22 3.97 12.69
C VAL A 630 -17.36 3.12 13.26
N ILE A 631 -17.47 1.85 12.84
CA ILE A 631 -18.50 0.94 13.34
C ILE A 631 -18.39 0.80 14.86
N PHE A 632 -17.19 0.52 15.38
CA PHE A 632 -17.01 0.38 16.82
C PHE A 632 -17.39 1.62 17.60
N ARG A 633 -17.09 2.83 17.09
CA ARG A 633 -17.51 4.10 17.68
C ARG A 633 -19.03 4.30 17.64
N MET A 634 -19.70 3.91 16.54
CA MET A 634 -21.16 3.97 16.42
C MET A 634 -21.87 3.10 17.48
N PHE A 635 -21.27 1.95 17.82
CA PHE A 635 -21.80 1.01 18.78
C PHE A 635 -21.30 1.21 20.22
N GLN A 636 -20.63 2.31 20.55
CA GLN A 636 -20.38 2.62 21.97
C GLN A 636 -21.67 3.12 22.63
N LYS A 637 -21.84 2.85 23.93
CA LYS A 637 -23.06 3.23 24.68
C LYS A 637 -23.30 4.75 24.65
N GLU A 638 -22.22 5.52 24.68
CA GLU A 638 -22.21 6.98 24.61
C GLU A 638 -22.37 7.52 23.16
N GLY A 639 -22.35 6.67 22.13
CA GLY A 639 -22.45 7.05 20.72
C GLY A 639 -21.14 7.60 20.12
N PHE A 640 -21.15 7.91 18.82
CA PHE A 640 -19.92 8.21 18.08
C PHE A 640 -19.14 9.42 18.64
N ILE A 641 -19.77 10.60 18.73
CA ILE A 641 -19.06 11.84 19.08
C ILE A 641 -18.44 11.80 20.48
N PRO A 642 -19.10 11.30 21.54
CA PRO A 642 -18.46 11.21 22.85
C PRO A 642 -17.23 10.29 22.91
N THR A 643 -17.12 9.34 21.99
CA THR A 643 -15.98 8.38 21.97
C THR A 643 -14.70 8.98 21.41
N ILE A 644 -14.73 10.18 20.84
CA ILE A 644 -13.55 10.85 20.26
C ILE A 644 -12.41 11.03 21.28
N GLY A 645 -12.74 11.09 22.58
CA GLY A 645 -11.73 11.17 23.65
C GLY A 645 -10.90 9.89 23.82
N LYS A 646 -11.35 8.77 23.25
CA LYS A 646 -10.63 7.48 23.26
C LYS A 646 -9.71 7.38 22.04
N LYS A 647 -8.42 7.12 22.30
CA LYS A 647 -7.46 6.73 21.25
C LYS A 647 -7.68 5.27 20.88
N SER A 648 -7.78 4.95 19.60
CA SER A 648 -7.91 3.59 19.09
C SER A 648 -6.87 3.34 18.00
N GLN A 649 -6.59 2.07 17.73
CA GLN A 649 -5.72 1.66 16.64
C GLN A 649 -6.25 0.35 16.07
N GLU A 650 -6.11 0.20 14.77
CA GLU A 650 -6.43 -1.04 14.07
C GLU A 650 -5.13 -1.63 13.49
N ILE A 651 -5.15 -2.20 12.28
CA ILE A 651 -4.02 -2.98 11.76
C ILE A 651 -2.82 -2.08 11.45
N GLU A 652 -3.07 -0.99 10.71
CA GLU A 652 -2.03 -0.07 10.28
C GLU A 652 -2.32 1.38 10.64
N ASN A 653 -3.53 1.74 11.05
CA ASN A 653 -3.92 3.12 11.31
C ASN A 653 -4.18 3.36 12.81
N ARG A 654 -3.84 4.57 13.27
CA ARG A 654 -4.13 5.06 14.62
C ARG A 654 -5.16 6.18 14.53
N PHE A 655 -6.07 6.22 15.49
CA PHE A 655 -7.14 7.21 15.57
C PHE A 655 -7.06 7.92 16.92
N SER A 656 -6.73 9.21 16.86
CA SER A 656 -6.67 10.12 18.01
C SER A 656 -7.31 11.42 17.57
N TYR A 657 -8.62 11.56 17.79
CA TYR A 657 -9.37 12.70 17.30
C TYR A 657 -9.31 13.87 18.27
N SER A 658 -9.05 15.05 17.73
CA SER A 658 -9.15 16.32 18.47
C SER A 658 -9.91 17.33 17.63
N ARG A 659 -10.66 18.21 18.30
CA ARG A 659 -11.36 19.30 17.63
C ARG A 659 -10.36 20.41 17.31
N ASN A 660 -10.29 20.82 16.05
CA ASN A 660 -9.49 21.99 15.68
C ASN A 660 -10.26 23.30 16.02
N PRO A 661 -9.62 24.49 15.96
CA PRO A 661 -10.30 25.77 16.27
C PRO A 661 -11.52 26.06 15.39
N GLU A 662 -11.57 25.44 14.21
CA GLU A 662 -12.67 25.56 13.25
C GLU A 662 -13.83 24.58 13.56
N GLY A 663 -13.74 23.82 14.66
CA GLY A 663 -14.75 22.88 15.09
C GLY A 663 -14.71 21.51 14.41
N THR A 664 -13.83 21.27 13.44
CA THR A 664 -13.69 19.99 12.73
C THR A 664 -12.90 18.98 13.56
N LEU A 665 -13.38 17.73 13.64
CA LEU A 665 -12.65 16.64 14.29
C LEU A 665 -11.57 16.12 13.34
N ARG A 666 -10.32 16.13 13.80
CA ARG A 666 -9.17 15.68 13.01
C ARG A 666 -8.36 14.64 13.74
N ASN A 667 -7.98 13.61 12.99
CA ASN A 667 -7.06 12.61 13.47
C ASN A 667 -5.65 13.20 13.65
N SER A 668 -5.03 12.89 14.78
CA SER A 668 -3.63 13.15 15.13
C SER A 668 -2.85 11.86 15.37
N GLY A 669 -3.51 10.70 15.29
CA GLY A 669 -2.94 9.39 15.50
C GLY A 669 -1.97 9.03 14.37
N VAL A 670 -0.69 8.97 14.72
CA VAL A 670 0.39 8.60 13.81
C VAL A 670 1.35 7.64 14.51
N TYR A 671 2.18 6.98 13.73
CA TYR A 671 3.29 6.17 14.21
C TYR A 671 4.57 6.98 14.14
N LEU A 672 5.46 6.73 15.09
CA LEU A 672 6.85 7.08 14.95
C LEU A 672 7.63 5.79 14.71
N LEU A 673 8.31 5.70 13.59
CA LEU A 673 8.90 4.48 13.08
C LEU A 673 10.42 4.63 13.02
N GLN A 674 11.15 3.56 13.31
CA GLN A 674 12.61 3.54 13.28
C GLN A 674 13.13 2.23 12.67
N TYR A 675 14.14 2.33 11.81
CA TYR A 675 14.87 1.14 11.34
C TYR A 675 15.67 0.49 12.46
N ASP A 676 15.57 -0.82 12.60
CA ASP A 676 16.30 -1.63 13.58
C ASP A 676 17.37 -2.53 12.94
N THR A 677 18.11 -3.23 13.79
CA THR A 677 19.26 -4.07 13.40
C THR A 677 18.88 -5.28 12.54
N ASP A 678 17.61 -5.65 12.51
CA ASP A 678 17.10 -6.77 11.72
C ASP A 678 16.58 -6.30 10.35
N LEU A 679 16.89 -5.05 9.98
CA LEU A 679 16.39 -4.37 8.78
C LEU A 679 14.85 -4.20 8.79
N ASN A 680 14.24 -4.30 9.97
CA ASN A 680 12.83 -4.09 10.18
C ASN A 680 12.57 -2.66 10.65
N VAL A 681 11.28 -2.32 10.72
CA VAL A 681 10.83 -1.02 11.21
C VAL A 681 10.04 -1.23 12.49
N LYS A 682 10.55 -0.72 13.60
CA LYS A 682 9.88 -0.77 14.91
C LYS A 682 9.11 0.52 15.21
N VAL A 683 8.04 0.39 15.99
CA VAL A 683 7.29 1.54 16.52
C VAL A 683 7.99 2.08 17.77
N LEU A 684 8.24 3.39 17.79
CA LEU A 684 8.68 4.12 18.97
C LEU A 684 7.45 4.60 19.75
N ASN A 685 7.42 4.31 21.07
CA ASN A 685 6.33 4.67 21.97
C ASN A 685 6.65 5.91 22.81
#